data_AF-A0A535SYH2-F1
#
_entry.id   AF-A0A535SYH2-F1
#
_cell.length_a   1.000
_cell.length_b   1.000
_cell.length_c   1.000
_cell.angle_alpha   90.00
_cell.angle_beta   90.00
_cell.angle_gamma   90.00
#
_symmetry.space_group_name_H-M   'P 1'
#
loop_
_entity.id
_entity.type
_entity.pdbx_description
1 polymer ?
#
loop_
_entity_poly.entity_id
_entity_poly.type
_entity_poly.pdbx_seq_one_letter_code
_entity_poly.pdbx_strand_id
1 'polypeptide(L)'
;MPAYDHVFVIVMENRAYNEIIGSSSAPYINSLLPSGALATNYFDVSHPSLPNYLGLVGGSTYGITSDCTTCWISAANVADNLESSGSTWKGYMEGMPSACYVGDSYPYAQKHDPFVYFNDIRTNTSRCNSHVVPYTQLSSDLGSTSTTPNYAFITPDMCHDMHDCATSTGDSWLQSNVPQILNSTAFKTQRSLLVLTWDESETGDQVATILLGSGVSAGRRSTAAYNHYSLLHTIEAARGLSTLTSSDAGAATMSDLFATVSSSTPCTGVGLTASPSNSAAPGTQVVFNATATGCPNPLYQFWILPPGSAGWQIARPYSTGSTFSWSTSGLAAGTYLYTVWARDSSSAGTGCGSLGCSDAYFPAAAYALGTDPCSSVSELAVGASPQAAGSTIMFTASAVGCSRPLYQFWTLAPGHSWQIAQAYSAGATFSWNTTGLAPGSYLYTVWARDSSGPGTSCGSLGCQDAYFPGTGYTLTGQRCSSVTESASPGSPQASGTSVTFTAGASGCPHPLYQFWILRPGSQWQVVQAYSSSATFIWSTTGLAPGSYLYTVWARDSSSPGVSCGSLGCEDAYFPAASYSLTSQPCSSVTESASPGSPQASGTPVTFTASASGCPRPLYQFWILRPGSPWQVVQAYSSSATFSWNTTGLAPGSYLYTIWARDASSTGTSCGSLGCEDAYFPGTAYTLR
;
A
#
# COMPACT_ATOMS: atom_id res chain seq x y z
N MET A 1 15.89 -29.93 -35.91
CA MET A 1 14.90 -29.11 -36.63
C MET A 1 14.20 -28.18 -35.65
N PRO A 2 14.06 -26.87 -35.93
CA PRO A 2 13.26 -25.99 -35.07
C PRO A 2 11.78 -26.42 -35.05
N ALA A 3 11.13 -26.41 -33.88
CA ALA A 3 9.73 -26.83 -33.73
C ALA A 3 8.73 -25.72 -34.08
N TYR A 4 7.98 -25.78 -35.18
CA TYR A 4 7.13 -24.66 -35.64
C TYR A 4 5.70 -24.76 -35.15
N ASP A 5 5.08 -23.65 -34.74
CA ASP A 5 3.65 -23.59 -34.40
C ASP A 5 2.78 -23.68 -35.67
N HIS A 6 3.21 -23.03 -36.76
CA HIS A 6 2.52 -23.01 -38.04
C HIS A 6 3.47 -23.23 -39.21
N VAL A 7 3.09 -24.07 -40.17
CA VAL A 7 3.82 -24.30 -41.41
C VAL A 7 2.90 -24.06 -42.60
N PHE A 8 3.30 -23.16 -43.49
CA PHE A 8 2.63 -22.86 -44.75
C PHE A 8 3.45 -23.43 -45.90
N VAL A 9 2.82 -24.17 -46.79
CA VAL A 9 3.43 -24.72 -48.01
C VAL A 9 2.62 -24.18 -49.18
N ILE A 10 3.26 -23.38 -50.02
CA ILE A 10 2.69 -22.94 -51.30
C ILE A 10 3.38 -23.75 -52.39
N VAL A 11 2.60 -24.46 -53.19
CA VAL A 11 3.10 -25.23 -54.34
C VAL A 11 2.66 -24.53 -55.62
N MET A 12 3.66 -24.11 -56.39
CA MET A 12 3.53 -23.56 -57.74
C MET A 12 3.84 -24.68 -58.75
N GLU A 13 3.77 -24.38 -60.05
CA GLU A 13 3.66 -25.42 -61.06
C GLU A 13 4.57 -25.19 -62.28
N ASN A 14 5.08 -26.29 -62.86
CA ASN A 14 5.79 -26.39 -64.14
C ASN A 14 6.90 -25.36 -64.44
N ARG A 15 7.81 -25.09 -63.50
CA ARG A 15 8.97 -24.21 -63.77
C ARG A 15 10.27 -24.78 -63.24
N ALA A 16 11.27 -24.84 -64.11
CA ALA A 16 12.62 -25.20 -63.73
C ALA A 16 13.26 -24.12 -62.85
N TYR A 17 14.22 -24.53 -62.03
CA TYR A 17 14.91 -23.65 -61.09
C TYR A 17 15.43 -22.36 -61.74
N ASN A 18 15.96 -22.42 -62.96
CA ASN A 18 16.54 -21.27 -63.69
C ASN A 18 15.50 -20.37 -64.36
N GLU A 19 14.24 -20.81 -64.49
CA GLU A 19 13.12 -19.99 -64.98
C GLU A 19 12.58 -19.07 -63.87
N ILE A 20 12.86 -19.42 -62.62
CA ILE A 20 12.49 -18.67 -61.42
C ILE A 20 13.68 -17.89 -60.85
N ILE A 21 14.74 -18.58 -60.45
CA ILE A 21 15.85 -17.97 -59.72
C ILE A 21 16.76 -17.18 -60.68
N GLY A 22 16.85 -15.87 -60.45
CA GLY A 22 17.57 -14.92 -61.31
C GLY A 22 16.77 -14.41 -62.50
N SER A 23 15.52 -14.87 -62.69
CA SER A 23 14.65 -14.47 -63.78
C SER A 23 14.07 -13.07 -63.58
N SER A 24 14.11 -12.24 -64.63
CA SER A 24 13.45 -10.92 -64.64
C SER A 24 11.92 -11.01 -64.62
N SER A 25 11.36 -12.18 -64.93
CA SER A 25 9.92 -12.44 -64.89
C SER A 25 9.41 -12.84 -63.49
N ALA A 26 10.31 -13.03 -62.52
CA ALA A 26 9.99 -13.40 -61.15
C ALA A 26 10.59 -12.41 -60.10
N PRO A 27 10.39 -11.09 -60.25
CA PRO A 27 11.04 -10.10 -59.38
C PRO A 27 10.63 -10.21 -57.91
N TYR A 28 9.36 -10.52 -57.60
CA TYR A 28 8.92 -10.67 -56.22
C TYR A 28 9.55 -11.91 -55.57
N ILE A 29 9.50 -13.08 -56.23
CA ILE A 29 10.10 -14.31 -55.72
C ILE A 29 11.59 -14.10 -55.43
N ASN A 30 12.33 -13.48 -56.35
CA ASN A 30 13.76 -13.21 -56.14
C ASN A 30 14.03 -12.18 -55.03
N SER A 31 13.08 -11.27 -54.75
CA SER A 31 13.16 -10.33 -53.63
C SER A 31 13.07 -11.00 -52.25
N LEU A 32 12.57 -12.25 -52.18
CA LEU A 32 12.49 -13.03 -50.94
C LEU A 32 13.84 -13.64 -50.54
N LEU A 33 14.77 -13.81 -51.49
CA LEU A 33 16.03 -14.52 -51.26
C LEU A 33 16.93 -13.90 -50.17
N PRO A 34 17.05 -12.55 -50.04
CA PRO A 34 17.86 -11.96 -48.98
C PRO A 34 17.32 -12.22 -47.56
N SER A 35 16.01 -12.39 -47.40
CA SER A 35 15.36 -12.65 -46.10
C SER A 35 15.04 -14.13 -45.85
N GLY A 36 15.06 -14.96 -46.90
CA GLY A 36 14.82 -16.39 -46.83
C GLY A 36 16.07 -17.25 -46.98
N ALA A 37 15.87 -18.55 -47.13
CA ALA A 37 16.90 -19.52 -47.49
C ALA A 37 16.46 -20.30 -48.73
N LEU A 38 17.41 -20.65 -49.59
CA LEU A 38 17.16 -21.30 -50.88
C LEU A 38 17.84 -22.68 -50.93
N ALA A 39 17.07 -23.72 -51.20
CA ALA A 39 17.62 -25.02 -51.60
C ALA A 39 18.00 -24.95 -53.08
N THR A 40 19.29 -24.91 -53.40
CA THR A 40 19.77 -24.80 -54.78
C THR A 40 19.91 -26.14 -55.48
N ASN A 41 19.64 -27.26 -54.79
CA ASN A 41 19.78 -28.62 -55.29
C ASN A 41 18.56 -29.45 -54.86
N TYR A 42 17.37 -28.97 -55.22
CA TYR A 42 16.07 -29.56 -54.90
C TYR A 42 15.42 -30.11 -56.17
N PHE A 43 14.88 -31.32 -56.11
CA PHE A 43 14.27 -32.01 -57.25
C PHE A 43 12.84 -32.47 -56.98
N ASP A 44 12.04 -32.58 -58.05
CA ASP A 44 10.78 -33.31 -58.03
C ASP A 44 11.00 -34.82 -57.81
N VAL A 45 9.92 -35.59 -57.65
CA VAL A 45 10.01 -37.04 -57.38
C VAL A 45 9.45 -37.91 -58.51
N SER A 46 8.67 -37.33 -59.42
CA SER A 46 8.06 -38.02 -60.55
C SER A 46 7.49 -37.01 -61.54
N HIS A 47 7.03 -37.49 -62.69
CA HIS A 47 6.21 -36.74 -63.64
C HIS A 47 4.97 -37.60 -63.97
N PRO A 48 3.76 -37.05 -64.18
CA PRO A 48 3.39 -35.62 -64.15
C PRO A 48 3.10 -35.10 -62.72
N SER A 49 2.46 -33.92 -62.59
CA SER A 49 2.17 -33.17 -61.36
C SER A 49 1.66 -34.01 -60.19
N LEU A 50 0.56 -34.77 -60.36
CA LEU A 50 -0.16 -35.42 -59.26
C LEU A 50 0.75 -36.28 -58.35
N PRO A 51 1.58 -37.20 -58.88
CA PRO A 51 2.60 -37.90 -58.10
C PRO A 51 3.44 -37.03 -57.14
N ASN A 52 3.81 -35.81 -57.51
CA ASN A 52 4.58 -34.90 -56.66
C ASN A 52 3.75 -34.38 -55.49
N TYR A 53 2.51 -33.95 -55.74
CA TYR A 53 1.57 -33.55 -54.69
C TYR A 53 1.30 -34.69 -53.69
N LEU A 54 1.17 -35.93 -54.17
CA LEU A 54 1.04 -37.12 -53.32
C LEU A 54 2.30 -37.38 -52.50
N GLY A 55 3.49 -37.20 -53.09
CA GLY A 55 4.76 -37.31 -52.39
C GLY A 55 4.91 -36.29 -51.26
N LEU A 56 4.44 -35.06 -51.49
CA LEU A 56 4.48 -33.95 -50.52
C LEU A 56 3.63 -34.17 -49.27
N VAL A 57 2.50 -34.89 -49.37
CA VAL A 57 1.57 -35.07 -48.24
C VAL A 57 1.45 -36.51 -47.75
N GLY A 58 1.93 -37.48 -48.54
CA GLY A 58 1.79 -38.90 -48.29
C GLY A 58 3.10 -39.67 -48.24
N GLY A 59 4.24 -39.07 -48.57
CA GLY A 59 5.54 -39.75 -48.58
C GLY A 59 5.71 -40.81 -49.67
N SER A 60 4.76 -40.91 -50.61
CA SER A 60 4.81 -41.88 -51.71
C SER A 60 3.98 -41.39 -52.89
N THR A 61 4.38 -41.79 -54.10
CA THR A 61 3.52 -41.65 -55.30
C THR A 61 2.44 -42.74 -55.37
N TYR A 62 2.51 -43.74 -54.49
CA TYR A 62 1.62 -44.91 -54.46
C TYR A 62 1.55 -45.68 -55.78
N GLY A 63 2.58 -45.57 -56.62
CA GLY A 63 2.63 -46.17 -57.95
C GLY A 63 1.74 -45.47 -58.98
N ILE A 64 1.18 -44.30 -58.65
CA ILE A 64 0.47 -43.44 -59.61
C ILE A 64 1.51 -42.76 -60.49
N THR A 65 1.32 -42.80 -61.80
CA THR A 65 2.26 -42.29 -62.82
C THR A 65 1.56 -41.40 -63.86
N SER A 66 0.39 -40.85 -63.52
CA SER A 66 -0.44 -40.04 -64.42
C SER A 66 -1.32 -39.09 -63.62
N ASP A 67 -1.71 -37.96 -64.21
CA ASP A 67 -2.76 -37.11 -63.65
C ASP A 67 -4.13 -37.76 -63.86
N CYS A 68 -4.70 -38.25 -62.77
CA CYS A 68 -5.99 -38.92 -62.74
C CYS A 68 -6.90 -38.24 -61.73
N THR A 69 -8.21 -38.26 -61.97
CA THR A 69 -9.20 -37.75 -61.00
C THR A 69 -9.84 -38.86 -60.16
N THR A 70 -9.51 -40.12 -60.43
CA THR A 70 -10.18 -41.31 -59.86
C THR A 70 -9.25 -42.33 -59.18
N CYS A 71 -7.97 -41.99 -59.02
CA CYS A 71 -6.94 -42.86 -58.45
C CYS A 71 -6.83 -42.73 -56.93
N TRP A 72 -7.80 -43.34 -56.24
CA TRP A 72 -7.97 -43.21 -54.80
C TRP A 72 -6.94 -43.99 -53.99
N ILE A 73 -6.50 -43.40 -52.87
CA ILE A 73 -5.44 -43.91 -52.02
C ILE A 73 -6.03 -44.32 -50.67
N SER A 74 -5.63 -45.50 -50.19
CA SER A 74 -5.98 -46.03 -48.87
C SER A 74 -4.72 -46.17 -48.03
N ALA A 75 -4.14 -45.04 -47.61
CA ALA A 75 -2.91 -44.97 -46.83
C ALA A 75 -2.98 -43.78 -45.86
N ALA A 76 -2.12 -43.80 -44.83
CA ALA A 76 -1.98 -42.66 -43.95
C ALA A 76 -1.34 -41.47 -44.69
N ASN A 77 -1.71 -40.28 -44.27
CA ASN A 77 -1.22 -39.02 -44.83
C ASN A 77 -0.82 -38.04 -43.70
N VAL A 78 -0.20 -36.93 -44.06
CA VAL A 78 0.32 -35.94 -43.09
C VAL A 78 -0.81 -35.37 -42.22
N ALA A 79 -2.04 -35.27 -42.74
CA ALA A 79 -3.19 -34.80 -41.99
C ALA A 79 -3.59 -35.77 -40.87
N ASP A 80 -3.47 -37.09 -41.06
CA ASP A 80 -3.68 -38.07 -39.99
C ASP A 80 -2.70 -37.87 -38.83
N ASN A 81 -1.41 -37.72 -39.17
CA ASN A 81 -0.37 -37.51 -38.16
C ASN A 81 -0.56 -36.19 -37.43
N LEU A 82 -0.92 -35.12 -38.14
CA LEU A 82 -1.24 -33.82 -37.55
C LEU A 82 -2.42 -33.94 -36.56
N GLU A 83 -3.54 -34.51 -36.97
CA GLU A 83 -4.71 -34.68 -36.10
C GLU A 83 -4.39 -35.56 -34.88
N SER A 84 -3.63 -36.64 -35.05
CA SER A 84 -3.22 -37.54 -33.95
C SER A 84 -2.36 -36.82 -32.89
N SER A 85 -1.60 -35.81 -33.30
CA SER A 85 -0.81 -34.95 -32.41
C SER A 85 -1.59 -33.80 -31.78
N GLY A 86 -2.89 -33.67 -32.10
CA GLY A 86 -3.74 -32.54 -31.71
C GLY A 86 -3.50 -31.27 -32.54
N SER A 87 -2.80 -31.37 -33.67
CA SER A 87 -2.56 -30.26 -34.59
C SER A 87 -3.71 -30.08 -35.57
N THR A 88 -4.00 -28.83 -35.93
CA THR A 88 -4.96 -28.49 -36.99
C THR A 88 -4.25 -28.39 -38.35
N TRP A 89 -5.00 -28.67 -39.42
CA TRP A 89 -4.48 -28.57 -40.78
C TRP A 89 -5.52 -28.02 -41.74
N LYS A 90 -5.11 -27.53 -42.90
CA LYS A 90 -6.02 -27.13 -43.97
C LYS A 90 -5.34 -27.14 -45.34
N GLY A 91 -6.06 -27.59 -46.37
CA GLY A 91 -5.74 -27.39 -47.77
C GLY A 91 -6.57 -26.25 -48.34
N TYR A 92 -5.91 -25.26 -48.94
CA TYR A 92 -6.50 -24.05 -49.52
C TYR A 92 -6.26 -24.05 -51.02
N MET A 93 -7.34 -24.21 -51.79
CA MET A 93 -7.24 -24.38 -53.24
C MET A 93 -7.91 -23.21 -53.96
N GLU A 94 -7.17 -22.46 -54.76
CA GLU A 94 -7.73 -21.36 -55.54
C GLU A 94 -8.59 -21.90 -56.70
N GLY A 95 -9.65 -21.17 -57.05
CA GLY A 95 -10.63 -21.61 -58.05
C GLY A 95 -11.57 -22.74 -57.61
N MET A 96 -11.32 -23.38 -56.46
CA MET A 96 -12.13 -24.49 -55.96
C MET A 96 -13.61 -24.06 -55.74
N PRO A 97 -14.60 -24.71 -56.37
CA PRO A 97 -16.00 -24.24 -56.35
C PRO A 97 -16.67 -24.30 -54.96
N SER A 98 -16.34 -25.33 -54.19
CA SER A 98 -16.88 -25.58 -52.85
C SER A 98 -15.90 -26.41 -52.04
N ALA A 99 -16.01 -26.38 -50.71
CA ALA A 99 -15.22 -27.28 -49.86
C ALA A 99 -15.43 -28.75 -50.27
N CYS A 100 -14.37 -29.55 -50.18
CA CYS A 100 -14.34 -30.95 -50.61
C CYS A 100 -14.85 -31.24 -52.04
N TYR A 101 -14.72 -30.29 -52.97
CA TYR A 101 -15.01 -30.53 -54.38
C TYR A 101 -14.13 -31.66 -54.94
N VAL A 102 -14.75 -32.60 -55.66
CA VAL A 102 -14.09 -33.72 -56.32
C VAL A 102 -14.36 -33.60 -57.81
N GLY A 103 -13.30 -33.48 -58.60
CA GLY A 103 -13.28 -33.28 -60.03
C GLY A 103 -12.51 -32.02 -60.43
N ASP A 104 -12.41 -31.78 -61.73
CA ASP A 104 -11.81 -30.56 -62.26
C ASP A 104 -12.88 -29.48 -62.47
N SER A 105 -12.53 -28.23 -62.20
CA SER A 105 -13.38 -27.07 -62.46
C SER A 105 -12.52 -25.87 -62.77
N TYR A 106 -12.07 -25.77 -64.03
CA TYR A 106 -11.15 -24.72 -64.48
C TYR A 106 -11.54 -23.33 -63.94
N PRO A 107 -10.59 -22.58 -63.35
CA PRO A 107 -9.14 -22.84 -63.33
C PRO A 107 -8.64 -23.76 -62.19
N TYR A 108 -9.52 -24.36 -61.38
CA TYR A 108 -9.14 -25.39 -60.41
C TYR A 108 -8.96 -26.75 -61.08
N ALA A 109 -7.89 -27.46 -60.73
CA ALA A 109 -7.60 -28.83 -61.16
C ALA A 109 -7.39 -29.73 -59.94
N GLN A 110 -8.08 -30.88 -59.89
CA GLN A 110 -8.01 -31.79 -58.75
C GLN A 110 -6.59 -32.31 -58.50
N LYS A 111 -5.80 -32.47 -59.57
CA LYS A 111 -4.42 -32.97 -59.49
C LYS A 111 -3.51 -32.18 -58.54
N HIS A 112 -3.85 -30.91 -58.26
CA HIS A 112 -3.09 -30.05 -57.33
C HIS A 112 -3.66 -30.02 -55.91
N ASP A 113 -4.72 -30.79 -55.64
CA ASP A 113 -5.32 -30.99 -54.32
C ASP A 113 -5.11 -32.46 -53.89
N PRO A 114 -3.98 -32.77 -53.23
CA PRO A 114 -3.66 -34.17 -52.93
C PRO A 114 -4.59 -34.77 -51.86
N PHE A 115 -5.24 -33.94 -51.02
CA PHE A 115 -6.02 -34.45 -49.88
C PHE A 115 -7.28 -35.18 -50.32
N VAL A 116 -7.90 -34.77 -51.42
CA VAL A 116 -9.11 -35.46 -51.94
C VAL A 116 -8.81 -36.83 -52.55
N TYR A 117 -7.55 -37.20 -52.76
CA TYR A 117 -7.18 -38.56 -53.20
C TYR A 117 -7.22 -39.59 -52.08
N PHE A 118 -7.04 -39.16 -50.82
CA PHE A 118 -7.02 -40.04 -49.66
C PHE A 118 -8.44 -40.40 -49.20
N ASN A 119 -8.74 -41.70 -49.11
CA ASN A 119 -10.07 -42.20 -48.81
C ASN A 119 -10.61 -41.73 -47.46
N ASP A 120 -9.77 -41.76 -46.44
CA ASP A 120 -10.05 -41.34 -45.05
C ASP A 120 -10.38 -39.85 -44.92
N ILE A 121 -9.93 -39.03 -45.87
CA ILE A 121 -10.32 -37.61 -45.98
C ILE A 121 -11.59 -37.52 -46.82
N ARG A 122 -11.51 -37.85 -48.12
CA ARG A 122 -12.58 -37.63 -49.11
C ARG A 122 -13.92 -38.27 -48.72
N THR A 123 -13.91 -39.49 -48.18
CA THR A 123 -15.15 -40.21 -47.84
C THR A 123 -15.72 -39.80 -46.47
N ASN A 124 -14.96 -39.02 -45.70
CA ASN A 124 -15.43 -38.40 -44.47
C ASN A 124 -15.87 -36.96 -44.75
N THR A 125 -17.16 -36.80 -45.07
CA THR A 125 -17.75 -35.51 -45.46
C THR A 125 -17.46 -34.38 -44.46
N SER A 126 -17.49 -34.66 -43.16
CA SER A 126 -17.23 -33.62 -42.15
C SER A 126 -15.77 -33.19 -42.16
N ARG A 127 -14.84 -34.15 -42.21
CA ARG A 127 -13.40 -33.90 -42.21
C ARG A 127 -13.01 -33.15 -43.49
N CYS A 128 -13.41 -33.66 -44.64
CA CYS A 128 -13.06 -33.04 -45.91
C CYS A 128 -13.62 -31.62 -46.05
N ASN A 129 -14.90 -31.37 -45.73
CA ASN A 129 -15.49 -30.03 -45.84
C ASN A 129 -14.90 -29.00 -44.88
N SER A 130 -14.37 -29.44 -43.74
CA SER A 130 -13.77 -28.52 -42.75
C SER A 130 -12.29 -28.24 -43.04
N HIS A 131 -11.61 -29.14 -43.75
CA HIS A 131 -10.16 -29.07 -43.96
C HIS A 131 -9.71 -28.82 -45.39
N VAL A 132 -10.49 -29.17 -46.42
CA VAL A 132 -10.13 -28.94 -47.83
C VAL A 132 -11.10 -27.93 -48.43
N VAL A 133 -10.63 -26.71 -48.62
CA VAL A 133 -11.50 -25.53 -48.75
C VAL A 133 -11.03 -24.57 -49.84
N PRO A 134 -11.94 -23.72 -50.37
CA PRO A 134 -11.54 -22.65 -51.28
C PRO A 134 -10.53 -21.70 -50.64
N TYR A 135 -9.56 -21.25 -51.43
CA TYR A 135 -8.47 -20.34 -51.00
C TYR A 135 -8.97 -19.08 -50.27
N THR A 136 -10.14 -18.58 -50.64
CA THR A 136 -10.77 -17.39 -50.04
C THR A 136 -10.95 -17.48 -48.52
N GLN A 137 -11.00 -18.69 -47.95
CA GLN A 137 -11.11 -18.89 -46.51
C GLN A 137 -9.82 -18.56 -45.74
N LEU A 138 -8.65 -18.60 -46.38
CA LEU A 138 -7.34 -18.36 -45.74
C LEU A 138 -7.31 -17.03 -44.97
N SER A 139 -7.86 -15.97 -45.57
CA SER A 139 -7.88 -14.63 -44.96
C SER A 139 -8.60 -14.59 -43.60
N SER A 140 -9.68 -15.35 -43.45
CA SER A 140 -10.42 -15.46 -42.19
C SER A 140 -9.61 -16.25 -41.16
N ASP A 141 -9.01 -17.36 -41.57
CA ASP A 141 -8.23 -18.22 -40.68
C ASP A 141 -6.97 -17.52 -40.15
N LEU A 142 -6.35 -16.65 -40.96
CA LEU A 142 -5.21 -15.81 -40.55
C LEU A 142 -5.57 -14.71 -39.53
N GLY A 143 -6.85 -14.52 -39.20
CA GLY A 143 -7.32 -13.43 -38.31
C GLY A 143 -6.81 -13.53 -36.87
N SER A 144 -6.45 -14.73 -36.40
CA SER A 144 -5.92 -14.96 -35.05
C SER A 144 -4.99 -16.17 -35.00
N THR A 145 -4.19 -16.28 -33.94
CA THR A 145 -3.34 -17.46 -33.68
C THR A 145 -4.16 -18.74 -33.47
N SER A 146 -5.36 -18.65 -32.91
CA SER A 146 -6.25 -19.80 -32.67
C SER A 146 -6.98 -20.29 -33.92
N THR A 147 -7.18 -19.43 -34.91
CA THR A 147 -7.86 -19.79 -36.17
C THR A 147 -6.87 -20.18 -37.27
N THR A 148 -5.61 -19.79 -37.15
CA THR A 148 -4.56 -20.15 -38.12
C THR A 148 -4.24 -21.64 -37.96
N PRO A 149 -4.29 -22.47 -39.02
CA PRO A 149 -3.99 -23.89 -38.89
C PRO A 149 -2.51 -24.14 -38.59
N ASN A 150 -2.18 -25.22 -37.88
CA ASN A 150 -0.78 -25.59 -37.66
C ASN A 150 -0.07 -26.02 -38.96
N TYR A 151 -0.83 -26.48 -39.95
CA TYR A 151 -0.36 -26.80 -41.29
C TYR A 151 -1.32 -26.26 -42.35
N ALA A 152 -0.83 -25.41 -43.25
CA ALA A 152 -1.56 -24.86 -44.38
C ALA A 152 -0.89 -25.28 -45.68
N PHE A 153 -1.57 -26.07 -46.49
CA PHE A 153 -1.15 -26.39 -47.85
C PHE A 153 -1.95 -25.52 -48.81
N ILE A 154 -1.28 -24.82 -49.71
CA ILE A 154 -1.88 -23.79 -50.56
C ILE A 154 -1.48 -24.07 -52.00
N THR A 155 -2.47 -24.16 -52.87
CA THR A 155 -2.26 -24.25 -54.31
C THR A 155 -3.04 -23.13 -55.01
N PRO A 156 -2.36 -22.26 -55.78
CA PRO A 156 -3.04 -21.35 -56.70
C PRO A 156 -3.75 -22.11 -57.83
N ASP A 157 -4.55 -21.40 -58.63
CA ASP A 157 -5.22 -21.99 -59.78
C ASP A 157 -4.26 -22.16 -60.98
N MET A 158 -4.68 -22.87 -62.03
CA MET A 158 -3.86 -23.22 -63.20
C MET A 158 -3.21 -22.02 -63.93
N CYS A 159 -3.65 -20.79 -63.69
CA CYS A 159 -2.98 -19.60 -64.23
C CYS A 159 -2.02 -19.00 -63.18
N HIS A 160 -2.46 -18.88 -61.94
CA HIS A 160 -1.66 -18.26 -60.88
C HIS A 160 -0.53 -19.16 -60.38
N ASP A 161 -0.62 -20.49 -60.55
CA ASP A 161 0.43 -21.45 -60.19
C ASP A 161 1.58 -21.47 -61.22
N MET A 162 1.40 -20.81 -62.37
CA MET A 162 2.31 -20.73 -63.52
C MET A 162 2.19 -21.87 -64.54
N HIS A 163 1.20 -22.77 -64.46
CA HIS A 163 0.98 -23.81 -65.47
C HIS A 163 0.67 -23.20 -66.85
N ASP A 164 -0.50 -22.55 -66.96
CA ASP A 164 -1.06 -22.06 -68.22
C ASP A 164 -0.65 -20.61 -68.53
N CYS A 165 -0.11 -19.92 -67.54
CA CYS A 165 0.22 -18.50 -67.61
C CYS A 165 1.71 -18.24 -67.37
N ALA A 166 2.17 -17.06 -67.81
CA ALA A 166 3.56 -16.67 -67.67
C ALA A 166 3.99 -16.57 -66.20
N THR A 167 5.27 -16.80 -65.93
CA THR A 167 5.90 -16.67 -64.60
C THR A 167 5.56 -15.34 -63.91
N SER A 168 5.45 -14.23 -64.65
CA SER A 168 5.09 -12.92 -64.10
C SER A 168 3.68 -12.87 -63.48
N THR A 169 2.75 -13.69 -63.98
CA THR A 169 1.39 -13.80 -63.44
C THR A 169 1.42 -14.44 -62.06
N GLY A 170 2.09 -15.59 -61.93
CA GLY A 170 2.26 -16.24 -60.62
C GLY A 170 3.11 -15.41 -59.65
N ASP A 171 4.13 -14.70 -60.13
CA ASP A 171 4.94 -13.79 -59.30
C ASP A 171 4.08 -12.64 -58.71
N SER A 172 3.16 -12.10 -59.52
CA SER A 172 2.21 -11.06 -59.08
C SER A 172 1.18 -11.61 -58.08
N TRP A 173 0.74 -12.85 -58.27
CA TRP A 173 -0.14 -13.52 -57.31
C TRP A 173 0.57 -13.73 -55.98
N LEU A 174 1.81 -14.22 -55.99
CA LEU A 174 2.63 -14.39 -54.80
C LEU A 174 2.89 -13.04 -54.12
N GLN A 175 3.17 -11.99 -54.88
CA GLN A 175 3.36 -10.63 -54.35
C GLN A 175 2.13 -10.13 -53.59
N SER A 176 0.93 -10.54 -53.98
CA SER A 176 -0.32 -10.13 -53.35
C SER A 176 -0.66 -10.98 -52.12
N ASN A 177 -0.28 -12.26 -52.13
CA ASN A 177 -0.76 -13.26 -51.17
C ASN A 177 0.26 -13.63 -50.09
N VAL A 178 1.53 -13.79 -50.44
CA VAL A 178 2.59 -14.11 -49.45
C VAL A 178 2.68 -13.05 -48.34
N PRO A 179 2.59 -11.73 -48.61
CA PRO A 179 2.60 -10.74 -47.55
C PRO A 179 1.43 -10.88 -46.57
N GLN A 180 0.28 -11.44 -46.96
CA GLN A 180 -0.84 -11.65 -46.05
C GLN A 180 -0.49 -12.70 -44.98
N ILE A 181 0.17 -13.78 -45.40
CA ILE A 181 0.68 -14.83 -44.50
C ILE A 181 1.77 -14.25 -43.58
N LEU A 182 2.79 -13.61 -44.16
CA LEU A 182 3.92 -13.05 -43.41
C LEU A 182 3.48 -11.95 -42.42
N ASN A 183 2.39 -11.25 -42.71
CA ASN A 183 1.86 -10.20 -41.84
C ASN A 183 0.80 -10.66 -40.83
N SER A 184 0.37 -11.92 -40.89
CA SER A 184 -0.63 -12.49 -39.99
C SER A 184 -0.17 -12.46 -38.52
N THR A 185 -1.14 -12.48 -37.60
CA THR A 185 -0.85 -12.51 -36.16
C THR A 185 -0.01 -13.72 -35.78
N ALA A 186 -0.32 -14.90 -36.33
CA ALA A 186 0.44 -16.12 -36.11
C ALA A 186 1.89 -15.97 -36.56
N PHE A 187 2.14 -15.51 -37.78
CA PHE A 187 3.51 -15.38 -38.30
C PHE A 187 4.35 -14.34 -37.55
N LYS A 188 3.71 -13.29 -37.00
CA LYS A 188 4.40 -12.24 -36.22
C LYS A 188 4.66 -12.59 -34.77
N THR A 189 3.84 -13.46 -34.17
CA THR A 189 3.85 -13.70 -32.70
C THR A 189 4.20 -15.13 -32.30
N GLN A 190 4.20 -16.06 -33.24
CA GLN A 190 4.51 -17.48 -33.04
C GLN A 190 5.59 -17.93 -34.04
N ARG A 191 6.17 -19.10 -33.80
CA ARG A 191 7.19 -19.65 -34.68
C ARG A 191 6.53 -20.21 -35.92
N SER A 192 6.57 -19.45 -37.01
CA SER A 192 5.99 -19.86 -38.29
C SER A 192 7.04 -20.04 -39.39
N LEU A 193 6.77 -21.00 -40.29
CA LEU A 193 7.55 -21.30 -41.49
C LEU A 193 6.65 -21.15 -42.71
N LEU A 194 7.14 -20.50 -43.76
CA LEU A 194 6.58 -20.52 -45.10
C LEU A 194 7.57 -21.19 -46.04
N VAL A 195 7.09 -22.18 -46.80
CA VAL A 195 7.82 -22.84 -47.87
C VAL A 195 7.13 -22.52 -49.18
N LEU A 196 7.88 -22.00 -50.13
CA LEU A 196 7.45 -21.81 -51.51
C LEU A 196 8.24 -22.78 -52.38
N THR A 197 7.55 -23.67 -53.09
CA THR A 197 8.15 -24.70 -53.93
C THR A 197 7.36 -24.85 -55.24
N TRP A 198 7.90 -25.62 -56.19
CA TRP A 198 7.23 -26.03 -57.42
C TRP A 198 7.11 -27.55 -57.42
N ASP A 199 6.05 -28.08 -58.00
CA ASP A 199 5.79 -29.53 -58.04
C ASP A 199 6.69 -30.28 -59.03
N GLU A 200 6.94 -29.72 -60.21
CA GLU A 200 7.75 -30.33 -61.26
C GLU A 200 8.34 -29.27 -62.21
N SER A 201 9.25 -29.71 -63.09
CA SER A 201 9.84 -28.85 -64.12
C SER A 201 9.66 -29.41 -65.53
N GLU A 202 9.44 -28.52 -66.51
CA GLU A 202 9.37 -28.93 -67.92
C GLU A 202 10.74 -29.28 -68.54
N THR A 203 11.83 -28.91 -67.86
CA THR A 203 13.21 -29.09 -68.37
C THR A 203 14.13 -29.70 -67.31
N GLY A 204 13.95 -31.00 -67.09
CA GLY A 204 14.67 -31.79 -66.08
C GLY A 204 13.81 -32.00 -64.85
N ASP A 205 14.44 -32.19 -63.70
CA ASP A 205 13.73 -32.48 -62.44
C ASP A 205 13.97 -31.40 -61.36
N GLN A 206 14.77 -30.36 -61.67
CA GLN A 206 15.24 -29.40 -60.67
C GLN A 206 14.28 -28.20 -60.54
N VAL A 207 13.72 -28.02 -59.35
CA VAL A 207 12.74 -26.97 -59.04
C VAL A 207 13.26 -25.99 -57.98
N ALA A 208 12.68 -24.79 -57.93
CA ALA A 208 13.01 -23.81 -56.89
C ALA A 208 12.34 -24.17 -55.56
N THR A 209 13.03 -24.00 -54.43
CA THR A 209 12.42 -24.14 -53.09
C THR A 209 13.00 -23.11 -52.12
N ILE A 210 12.15 -22.21 -51.65
CA ILE A 210 12.50 -21.07 -50.79
C ILE A 210 11.79 -21.22 -49.45
N LEU A 211 12.54 -21.05 -48.37
CA LEU A 211 12.05 -21.05 -47.00
C LEU A 211 12.09 -19.64 -46.43
N LEU A 212 11.06 -19.27 -45.68
CA LEU A 212 10.91 -17.97 -45.01
C LEU A 212 10.38 -18.17 -43.59
N GLY A 213 10.79 -17.32 -42.66
CA GLY A 213 10.21 -17.26 -41.32
C GLY A 213 11.18 -17.56 -40.19
N SER A 214 10.63 -17.94 -39.04
CA SER A 214 11.35 -17.99 -37.77
C SER A 214 12.52 -18.98 -37.82
N GLY A 215 13.74 -18.54 -37.56
CA GLY A 215 14.91 -19.42 -37.50
C GLY A 215 15.42 -19.93 -38.85
N VAL A 216 14.86 -19.48 -39.98
CA VAL A 216 15.46 -19.67 -41.30
C VAL A 216 16.74 -18.84 -41.41
N SER A 217 17.80 -19.39 -41.99
CA SER A 217 19.06 -18.66 -42.20
C SER A 217 18.91 -17.68 -43.37
N ALA A 218 18.66 -16.41 -43.09
CA ALA A 218 18.52 -15.37 -44.12
C ALA A 218 19.72 -15.31 -45.07
N GLY A 219 19.46 -15.32 -46.38
CA GLY A 219 20.45 -15.32 -47.46
C GLY A 219 21.15 -16.67 -47.68
N ARG A 220 20.84 -17.72 -46.90
CA ARG A 220 21.49 -19.02 -47.03
C ARG A 220 21.10 -19.70 -48.34
N ARG A 221 22.09 -20.31 -48.98
CA ARG A 221 21.93 -21.20 -50.13
C ARG A 221 22.49 -22.58 -49.78
N SER A 222 21.67 -23.61 -49.85
CA SER A 222 22.09 -25.00 -49.58
C SER A 222 22.28 -25.77 -50.86
N THR A 223 23.42 -26.44 -50.99
CA THR A 223 23.74 -27.35 -52.09
C THR A 223 23.46 -28.82 -51.76
N ALA A 224 22.94 -29.11 -50.56
CA ALA A 224 22.55 -30.46 -50.18
C ALA A 224 21.40 -30.94 -51.07
N ALA A 225 21.40 -32.24 -51.40
CA ALA A 225 20.39 -32.84 -52.26
C ALA A 225 19.07 -33.03 -51.51
N TYR A 226 18.00 -32.43 -52.03
CA TYR A 226 16.65 -32.48 -51.47
C TYR A 226 15.62 -32.82 -52.54
N ASN A 227 14.46 -33.31 -52.12
CA ASN A 227 13.28 -33.51 -52.96
C ASN A 227 11.99 -33.34 -52.16
N HIS A 228 10.83 -33.63 -52.75
CA HIS A 228 9.53 -33.56 -52.05
C HIS A 228 9.45 -34.39 -50.77
N TYR A 229 10.12 -35.55 -50.72
CA TYR A 229 10.21 -36.35 -49.50
C TYR A 229 11.07 -35.67 -48.42
N SER A 230 12.14 -34.97 -48.81
CA SER A 230 12.93 -34.13 -47.89
C SER A 230 12.10 -33.01 -47.29
N LEU A 231 11.23 -32.36 -48.09
CA LEU A 231 10.34 -31.32 -47.58
C LEU A 231 9.34 -31.90 -46.58
N LEU A 232 8.67 -33.00 -46.91
CA LEU A 232 7.76 -33.68 -46.00
C LEU A 232 8.46 -34.08 -44.69
N HIS A 233 9.61 -34.74 -44.77
CA HIS A 233 10.37 -35.14 -43.58
C HIS A 233 10.81 -33.92 -42.73
N THR A 234 11.12 -32.79 -43.39
CA THR A 234 11.41 -31.52 -42.70
C THR A 234 10.21 -31.01 -41.92
N ILE A 235 9.00 -31.09 -42.50
CA ILE A 235 7.73 -30.67 -41.88
C ILE A 235 7.37 -31.59 -40.72
N GLU A 236 7.50 -32.91 -40.89
CA GLU A 236 7.28 -33.91 -39.85
C GLU A 236 8.20 -33.67 -38.67
N ALA A 237 9.51 -33.50 -38.91
CA ALA A 237 10.47 -33.19 -37.86
C ALA A 237 10.23 -31.83 -37.20
N ALA A 238 9.77 -30.82 -37.95
CA ALA A 238 9.39 -29.50 -37.45
C ALA A 238 8.13 -29.53 -36.57
N ARG A 239 7.24 -30.50 -36.78
CA ARG A 239 5.97 -30.65 -36.04
C ARG A 239 6.01 -31.77 -35.00
N GLY A 240 7.11 -32.52 -34.92
CA GLY A 240 7.25 -33.67 -34.02
C GLY A 240 6.38 -34.87 -34.43
N LEU A 241 6.13 -35.02 -35.74
CA LEU A 241 5.34 -36.12 -36.31
C LEU A 241 6.23 -37.32 -36.63
N SER A 242 5.62 -38.49 -36.70
CA SER A 242 6.27 -39.67 -37.29
C SER A 242 6.28 -39.54 -38.80
N THR A 243 7.29 -40.11 -39.44
CA THR A 243 7.36 -40.30 -40.90
C THR A 243 6.28 -41.29 -41.35
N LEU A 244 5.68 -41.06 -42.51
CA LEU A 244 4.61 -41.88 -43.09
C LEU A 244 5.12 -43.15 -43.77
N THR A 245 6.23 -43.06 -44.50
CA THR A 245 6.77 -44.16 -45.30
C THR A 245 8.30 -44.27 -45.20
N SER A 246 8.88 -45.24 -45.90
CA SER A 246 10.34 -45.33 -46.00
C SER A 246 10.97 -44.24 -46.87
N SER A 247 10.20 -43.59 -47.75
CA SER A 247 10.75 -42.59 -48.69
C SER A 247 11.10 -41.29 -47.97
N ASP A 248 10.15 -40.75 -47.22
CA ASP A 248 10.31 -39.59 -46.34
C ASP A 248 11.25 -39.90 -45.17
N ALA A 249 11.12 -41.07 -44.51
CA ALA A 249 12.07 -41.47 -43.46
C ALA A 249 13.52 -41.58 -43.96
N GLY A 250 13.71 -41.98 -45.22
CA GLY A 250 15.03 -42.08 -45.86
C GLY A 250 15.57 -40.77 -46.43
N ALA A 251 14.73 -39.74 -46.58
CA ALA A 251 15.11 -38.47 -47.15
C ALA A 251 15.85 -37.59 -46.12
N ALA A 252 16.82 -36.80 -46.55
CA ALA A 252 17.49 -35.87 -45.65
C ALA A 252 16.56 -34.70 -45.29
N THR A 253 16.48 -34.32 -44.01
CA THR A 253 15.80 -33.07 -43.62
C THR A 253 16.58 -31.86 -44.11
N MET A 254 15.88 -30.77 -44.43
CA MET A 254 16.44 -29.50 -44.91
C MET A 254 17.07 -28.66 -43.78
N SER A 255 17.68 -29.32 -42.79
CA SER A 255 18.13 -28.72 -41.54
C SER A 255 19.18 -27.63 -41.69
N ASP A 256 19.97 -27.67 -42.77
CA ASP A 256 21.07 -26.73 -43.00
C ASP A 256 20.59 -25.35 -43.52
N LEU A 257 19.33 -25.24 -43.95
CA LEU A 257 18.67 -23.99 -44.31
C LEU A 257 18.20 -23.18 -43.10
N PHE A 258 18.23 -23.78 -41.91
CA PHE A 258 17.89 -23.12 -40.65
C PHE A 258 19.16 -22.64 -39.95
N ALA A 259 19.05 -21.59 -39.14
CA ALA A 259 20.17 -21.14 -38.34
C ALA A 259 20.58 -22.29 -37.43
N THR A 260 21.89 -22.56 -37.33
CA THR A 260 22.40 -23.48 -36.32
C THR A 260 21.94 -22.97 -34.97
N VAL A 261 20.95 -23.65 -34.39
CA VAL A 261 20.60 -23.48 -32.99
C VAL A 261 21.87 -23.83 -32.23
N SER A 262 22.57 -22.80 -31.73
CA SER A 262 23.47 -22.95 -30.59
C SER A 262 22.73 -23.85 -29.62
N SER A 263 23.33 -24.98 -29.25
CA SER A 263 22.74 -26.03 -28.40
C SER A 263 21.65 -25.45 -27.50
N SER A 264 20.41 -25.90 -27.71
CA SER A 264 19.29 -25.47 -26.86
C SER A 264 19.78 -25.53 -25.42
N THR A 265 19.73 -24.40 -24.73
CA THR A 265 20.06 -24.37 -23.31
C THR A 265 18.71 -24.44 -22.60
N PRO A 266 18.18 -25.65 -22.36
CA PRO A 266 16.86 -25.81 -21.76
C PRO A 266 16.81 -25.13 -20.40
N CYS A 267 15.64 -24.61 -20.04
CA CYS A 267 15.46 -24.04 -18.71
C CYS A 267 15.72 -25.12 -17.66
N THR A 268 16.53 -24.80 -16.65
CA THR A 268 16.93 -25.75 -15.59
C THR A 268 16.13 -25.56 -14.30
N GLY A 269 15.42 -24.45 -14.16
CA GLY A 269 14.66 -24.14 -12.96
C GLY A 269 13.56 -23.12 -13.24
N VAL A 270 12.53 -23.19 -12.40
CA VAL A 270 11.37 -22.31 -12.45
C VAL A 270 10.99 -21.90 -11.03
N GLY A 271 10.89 -20.59 -10.78
CA GLY A 271 10.33 -20.02 -9.57
C GLY A 271 8.93 -19.48 -9.84
N LEU A 272 8.01 -19.63 -8.88
CA LEU A 272 6.65 -19.12 -8.98
C LEU A 272 6.20 -18.52 -7.65
N THR A 273 5.58 -17.35 -7.70
CA THR A 273 4.97 -16.68 -6.55
C THR A 273 3.55 -16.25 -6.89
N ALA A 274 2.67 -16.17 -5.89
CA ALA A 274 1.28 -15.72 -6.03
C ALA A 274 1.03 -14.52 -5.10
N SER A 275 0.25 -13.54 -5.57
CA SER A 275 -0.18 -12.37 -4.80
C SER A 275 -1.69 -12.15 -4.97
N PRO A 276 -2.50 -12.18 -3.90
CA PRO A 276 -2.14 -12.55 -2.52
C PRO A 276 -1.55 -13.97 -2.42
N SER A 277 -0.72 -14.24 -1.42
CA SER A 277 -0.08 -15.55 -1.22
C SER A 277 -1.03 -16.53 -0.54
N ASN A 278 -0.96 -17.80 -0.95
CA ASN A 278 -1.63 -18.99 -0.36
C ASN A 278 -3.16 -19.03 -0.38
N SER A 279 -3.85 -17.93 -0.09
CA SER A 279 -5.31 -17.90 0.01
C SER A 279 -5.93 -16.55 -0.38
N ALA A 280 -7.18 -16.60 -0.85
CA ALA A 280 -7.99 -15.42 -1.13
C ALA A 280 -9.49 -15.71 -1.04
N ALA A 281 -10.29 -14.67 -0.79
CA ALA A 281 -11.74 -14.77 -0.94
C ALA A 281 -12.13 -14.96 -2.43
N PRO A 282 -13.17 -15.74 -2.75
CA PRO A 282 -13.72 -15.81 -4.10
C PRO A 282 -14.03 -14.40 -4.65
N GLY A 283 -13.70 -14.14 -5.92
CA GLY A 283 -13.82 -12.82 -6.55
C GLY A 283 -12.56 -11.95 -6.48
N THR A 284 -11.53 -12.38 -5.76
CA THR A 284 -10.21 -11.70 -5.74
C THR A 284 -9.43 -11.95 -7.03
N GLN A 285 -8.73 -10.94 -7.55
CA GLN A 285 -7.77 -11.15 -8.62
C GLN A 285 -6.43 -11.60 -8.04
N VAL A 286 -5.96 -12.78 -8.44
CA VAL A 286 -4.69 -13.36 -8.01
C VAL A 286 -3.66 -13.21 -9.13
N VAL A 287 -2.48 -12.68 -8.80
CA VAL A 287 -1.39 -12.48 -9.77
C VAL A 287 -0.27 -13.46 -9.49
N PHE A 288 0.06 -14.29 -10.48
CA PHE A 288 1.19 -15.20 -10.45
C PHE A 288 2.39 -14.58 -11.17
N ASN A 289 3.56 -14.60 -10.54
CA ASN A 289 4.83 -14.16 -11.13
C ASN A 289 5.80 -15.34 -11.21
N ALA A 290 6.17 -15.71 -12.42
CA ALA A 290 7.11 -16.77 -12.73
C ALA A 290 8.50 -16.21 -13.06
N THR A 291 9.52 -17.01 -12.82
CA THR A 291 10.90 -16.79 -13.26
C THR A 291 11.45 -18.11 -13.77
N ALA A 292 12.29 -18.08 -14.80
CA ALA A 292 12.99 -19.24 -15.32
C ALA A 292 14.50 -18.98 -15.29
N THR A 293 15.27 -20.04 -15.06
CA THR A 293 16.73 -19.97 -14.97
C THR A 293 17.39 -20.97 -15.92
N GLY A 294 18.62 -20.66 -16.34
CA GLY A 294 19.42 -21.56 -17.18
C GLY A 294 19.00 -21.61 -18.65
N CYS A 295 18.13 -20.72 -19.10
CA CYS A 295 17.75 -20.56 -20.51
C CYS A 295 17.76 -19.07 -20.90
N PRO A 296 18.18 -18.73 -22.13
CA PRO A 296 18.24 -17.34 -22.58
C PRO A 296 16.87 -16.74 -22.94
N ASN A 297 15.91 -17.54 -23.40
CA ASN A 297 14.62 -17.06 -23.94
C ASN A 297 13.44 -17.84 -23.37
N PRO A 298 13.10 -17.67 -22.08
CA PRO A 298 12.04 -18.46 -21.45
C PRO A 298 10.64 -18.12 -21.96
N LEU A 299 9.87 -19.17 -22.25
CA LEU A 299 8.43 -19.15 -22.46
C LEU A 299 7.75 -19.83 -21.26
N TYR A 300 6.61 -19.28 -20.82
CA TYR A 300 5.87 -19.74 -19.65
C TYR A 300 4.45 -20.18 -20.00
N GLN A 301 4.04 -21.35 -19.51
CA GLN A 301 2.66 -21.87 -19.61
C GLN A 301 2.10 -22.10 -18.20
N PHE A 302 0.95 -21.50 -17.91
CA PHE A 302 0.33 -21.54 -16.58
C PHE A 302 -0.80 -22.56 -16.55
N TRP A 303 -0.88 -23.31 -15.45
CA TRP A 303 -1.83 -24.39 -15.28
C TRP A 303 -2.57 -24.27 -13.94
N ILE A 304 -3.86 -24.60 -13.94
CA ILE A 304 -4.69 -24.66 -12.74
C ILE A 304 -5.46 -25.98 -12.71
N LEU A 305 -5.57 -26.58 -11.52
CA LEU A 305 -6.41 -27.74 -11.24
C LEU A 305 -7.51 -27.32 -10.26
N PRO A 306 -8.77 -27.26 -10.70
CA PRO A 306 -9.90 -26.98 -9.82
C PRO A 306 -10.11 -28.07 -8.73
N PRO A 307 -10.66 -27.71 -7.56
CA PRO A 307 -10.98 -28.67 -6.52
C PRO A 307 -11.94 -29.75 -7.03
N GLY A 308 -11.59 -31.02 -6.82
CA GLY A 308 -12.38 -32.17 -7.28
C GLY A 308 -12.25 -32.49 -8.78
N SER A 309 -11.44 -31.74 -9.54
CA SER A 309 -11.15 -32.08 -10.95
C SER A 309 -10.14 -33.22 -11.04
N ALA A 310 -10.31 -34.09 -12.04
CA ALA A 310 -9.37 -35.16 -12.37
C ALA A 310 -8.24 -34.72 -13.32
N GLY A 311 -8.33 -33.52 -13.91
CA GLY A 311 -7.41 -33.07 -14.97
C GLY A 311 -7.02 -31.60 -14.86
N TRP A 312 -5.74 -31.33 -15.13
CA TRP A 312 -5.16 -29.99 -15.21
C TRP A 312 -5.71 -29.21 -16.40
N GLN A 313 -5.92 -27.90 -16.21
CA GLN A 313 -6.38 -26.99 -17.24
C GLN A 313 -5.29 -25.97 -17.57
N ILE A 314 -5.06 -25.74 -18.87
CA ILE A 314 -4.18 -24.66 -19.32
C ILE A 314 -4.88 -23.34 -19.02
N ALA A 315 -4.35 -22.61 -18.04
CA ALA A 315 -4.82 -21.26 -17.70
C ALA A 315 -4.23 -20.22 -18.67
N ARG A 316 -3.02 -20.47 -19.18
CA ARG A 316 -2.45 -19.72 -20.30
C ARG A 316 -1.42 -20.55 -21.08
N PRO A 317 -1.48 -20.59 -22.43
CA PRO A 317 -0.48 -21.25 -23.26
C PRO A 317 0.92 -20.60 -23.15
N TYR A 318 1.95 -21.28 -23.65
CA TYR A 318 3.32 -20.76 -23.66
C TYR A 318 3.39 -19.36 -24.29
N SER A 319 3.95 -18.41 -23.55
CA SER A 319 4.26 -17.07 -24.05
C SER A 319 5.46 -16.47 -23.31
N THR A 320 6.00 -15.36 -23.80
CA THR A 320 7.09 -14.62 -23.14
C THR A 320 6.65 -13.93 -21.85
N GLY A 321 5.35 -13.84 -21.58
CA GLY A 321 4.82 -13.23 -20.38
C GLY A 321 5.12 -14.06 -19.14
N SER A 322 5.89 -13.51 -18.20
CA SER A 322 6.22 -14.14 -16.91
C SER A 322 5.14 -13.94 -15.84
N THR A 323 4.15 -13.08 -16.07
CA THR A 323 3.07 -12.77 -15.11
C THR A 323 1.72 -13.25 -15.62
N PHE A 324 0.89 -13.88 -14.79
CA PHE A 324 -0.48 -14.31 -15.11
C PHE A 324 -1.49 -13.80 -14.08
N SER A 325 -2.54 -13.09 -14.54
CA SER A 325 -3.63 -12.62 -13.69
C SER A 325 -4.81 -13.59 -13.75
N TRP A 326 -5.08 -14.29 -12.65
CA TRP A 326 -6.18 -15.21 -12.49
C TRP A 326 -7.37 -14.52 -11.81
N SER A 327 -8.49 -14.40 -12.52
CA SER A 327 -9.74 -13.93 -11.94
C SER A 327 -10.44 -15.09 -11.23
N THR A 328 -10.73 -14.92 -9.94
CA THR A 328 -11.45 -15.93 -9.14
C THR A 328 -12.94 -15.65 -9.01
N SER A 329 -13.46 -14.69 -9.77
CA SER A 329 -14.88 -14.36 -9.79
C SER A 329 -15.71 -15.52 -10.33
N GLY A 330 -16.75 -15.93 -9.59
CA GLY A 330 -17.61 -17.04 -9.95
C GLY A 330 -17.00 -18.44 -9.74
N LEU A 331 -15.78 -18.54 -9.20
CA LEU A 331 -15.17 -19.83 -8.87
C LEU A 331 -15.68 -20.37 -7.53
N ALA A 332 -15.77 -21.70 -7.43
CA ALA A 332 -16.17 -22.38 -6.21
C ALA A 332 -15.12 -22.23 -5.10
N ALA A 333 -15.58 -22.19 -3.85
CA ALA A 333 -14.66 -22.28 -2.71
C ALA A 333 -14.01 -23.67 -2.67
N GLY A 334 -12.73 -23.74 -2.31
CA GLY A 334 -11.96 -24.98 -2.24
C GLY A 334 -10.46 -24.77 -2.47
N THR A 335 -9.71 -25.87 -2.45
CA THR A 335 -8.26 -25.85 -2.72
C THR A 335 -8.00 -26.11 -4.20
N TYR A 336 -7.46 -25.12 -4.89
CA TYR A 336 -6.96 -25.23 -6.25
C TYR A 336 -5.49 -25.64 -6.21
N LEU A 337 -5.01 -26.38 -7.21
CA LEU A 337 -3.56 -26.49 -7.44
C LEU A 337 -3.16 -25.61 -8.61
N TYR A 338 -1.96 -25.05 -8.55
CA TYR A 338 -1.38 -24.27 -9.64
C TYR A 338 0.07 -24.68 -9.88
N THR A 339 0.50 -24.58 -11.13
CA THR A 339 1.89 -24.79 -11.56
C THR A 339 2.19 -23.90 -12.77
N VAL A 340 3.47 -23.68 -13.05
CA VAL A 340 3.93 -23.04 -14.28
C VAL A 340 5.04 -23.90 -14.89
N TRP A 341 4.94 -24.10 -16.18
CA TRP A 341 5.95 -24.76 -16.99
C TRP A 341 6.77 -23.70 -17.71
N ALA A 342 8.08 -23.93 -17.81
CA ALA A 342 8.98 -23.11 -18.61
C ALA A 342 9.72 -23.95 -19.64
N ARG A 343 9.96 -23.36 -20.80
CA ARG A 343 10.88 -23.88 -21.81
C ARG A 343 11.59 -22.74 -22.51
N ASP A 344 12.79 -22.97 -22.99
CA ASP A 344 13.43 -22.02 -23.90
C ASP A 344 12.68 -21.98 -25.23
N SER A 345 12.61 -20.81 -25.87
CA SER A 345 11.96 -20.67 -27.19
C SER A 345 12.60 -21.51 -28.29
N SER A 346 13.84 -21.95 -28.10
CA SER A 346 14.55 -22.88 -29.00
C SER A 346 14.42 -24.35 -28.57
N SER A 347 13.81 -24.65 -27.42
CA SER A 347 13.59 -26.01 -26.91
C SER A 347 12.14 -26.45 -27.13
N ALA A 348 11.95 -27.71 -27.57
CA ALA A 348 10.63 -28.33 -27.59
C ALA A 348 10.14 -28.73 -26.17
N GLY A 349 11.03 -28.72 -25.18
CA GLY A 349 10.84 -29.29 -23.83
C GLY A 349 11.65 -30.57 -23.66
N THR A 350 12.48 -30.65 -22.62
CA THR A 350 13.28 -31.86 -22.29
C THR A 350 12.49 -32.93 -21.54
N GLY A 351 11.39 -32.57 -20.88
CA GLY A 351 10.47 -33.47 -20.19
C GLY A 351 9.09 -33.43 -20.82
N CYS A 352 8.69 -34.52 -21.49
CA CYS A 352 7.39 -34.68 -22.11
C CYS A 352 6.54 -35.72 -21.37
N GLY A 353 5.26 -35.42 -21.19
CA GLY A 353 4.26 -36.35 -20.66
C GLY A 353 2.93 -36.19 -21.37
N SER A 354 1.88 -36.83 -20.85
CA SER A 354 0.52 -36.77 -21.42
C SER A 354 -0.11 -35.37 -21.45
N LEU A 355 0.43 -34.43 -20.67
CA LEU A 355 -0.01 -33.04 -20.62
C LEU A 355 0.79 -32.09 -21.54
N GLY A 356 1.85 -32.59 -22.19
CA GLY A 356 2.73 -31.80 -23.06
C GLY A 356 4.20 -31.83 -22.61
N CYS A 357 5.00 -30.90 -23.14
CA CYS A 357 6.44 -30.83 -22.91
C CYS A 357 6.85 -29.53 -22.20
N SER A 358 7.85 -29.61 -21.33
CA SER A 358 8.50 -28.49 -20.66
C SER A 358 9.99 -28.77 -20.46
N ASP A 359 10.83 -27.74 -20.30
CA ASP A 359 12.23 -27.95 -19.88
C ASP A 359 12.33 -28.09 -18.37
N ALA A 360 11.59 -27.25 -17.65
CA ALA A 360 11.46 -27.28 -16.21
C ALA A 360 10.06 -26.80 -15.82
N TYR A 361 9.61 -27.18 -14.63
CA TYR A 361 8.33 -26.75 -14.09
C TYR A 361 8.44 -26.46 -12.59
N PHE A 362 7.56 -25.60 -12.10
CA PHE A 362 7.40 -25.39 -10.67
C PHE A 362 6.52 -26.50 -10.08
N PRO A 363 6.91 -27.21 -9.00
CA PRO A 363 6.07 -28.23 -8.39
C PRO A 363 4.68 -27.69 -8.03
N ALA A 364 3.64 -28.50 -8.22
CA ALA A 364 2.27 -28.06 -7.97
C ALA A 364 2.09 -27.55 -6.54
N ALA A 365 1.56 -26.34 -6.40
CA ALA A 365 1.29 -25.70 -5.12
C ALA A 365 -0.21 -25.49 -4.92
N ALA A 366 -0.65 -25.51 -3.66
CA ALA A 366 -2.03 -25.30 -3.29
C ALA A 366 -2.38 -23.81 -3.16
N TYR A 367 -3.57 -23.43 -3.59
CA TYR A 367 -4.16 -22.11 -3.41
C TYR A 367 -5.59 -22.27 -2.90
N ALA A 368 -5.86 -21.79 -1.69
CA ALA A 368 -7.18 -21.90 -1.07
C ALA A 368 -8.06 -20.70 -1.45
N LEU A 369 -9.18 -20.97 -2.12
CA LEU A 369 -10.24 -19.99 -2.31
C LEU A 369 -11.32 -20.21 -1.25
N GLY A 370 -11.42 -19.28 -0.30
CA GLY A 370 -12.30 -19.41 0.85
C GLY A 370 -11.89 -18.50 2.00
N THR A 371 -12.60 -18.58 3.11
CA THR A 371 -12.19 -17.94 4.37
C THR A 371 -11.09 -18.78 5.02
N ASP A 372 -9.97 -18.17 5.36
CA ASP A 372 -8.83 -18.78 6.05
C ASP A 372 -8.79 -18.27 7.50
N PRO A 373 -9.70 -18.73 8.38
CA PRO A 373 -9.94 -18.08 9.66
C PRO A 373 -8.75 -18.23 10.61
N CYS A 374 -8.42 -17.15 11.33
CA CYS A 374 -7.37 -17.20 12.34
C CYS A 374 -7.73 -18.21 13.45
N SER A 375 -6.83 -19.16 13.70
CA SER A 375 -7.04 -20.24 14.69
C SER A 375 -6.81 -19.80 16.13
N SER A 376 -5.88 -18.88 16.36
CA SER A 376 -5.56 -18.33 17.67
C SER A 376 -4.93 -16.96 17.55
N VAL A 377 -4.99 -16.18 18.63
CA VAL A 377 -4.27 -14.92 18.77
C VAL A 377 -3.65 -14.83 20.16
N SER A 378 -2.37 -14.49 20.21
CA SER A 378 -1.62 -14.19 21.43
C SER A 378 -1.32 -12.70 21.51
N GLU A 379 -1.02 -12.23 22.71
CA GLU A 379 -0.74 -10.83 23.01
C GLU A 379 0.45 -10.74 23.98
N LEU A 380 1.27 -9.70 23.82
CA LEU A 380 2.36 -9.34 24.73
C LEU A 380 2.35 -7.84 25.04
N ALA A 381 2.11 -7.50 26.31
CA ALA A 381 2.18 -6.13 26.82
C ALA A 381 3.61 -5.77 27.25
N VAL A 382 4.11 -4.62 26.78
CA VAL A 382 5.41 -4.06 27.18
C VAL A 382 5.22 -3.23 28.45
N GLY A 383 5.79 -3.74 29.55
CA GLY A 383 5.61 -3.20 30.90
C GLY A 383 4.76 -4.16 31.72
N ALA A 384 5.32 -4.69 32.81
CA ALA A 384 4.57 -5.59 33.69
C ALA A 384 3.51 -4.80 34.45
N SER A 385 2.28 -5.32 34.49
CA SER A 385 1.28 -4.88 35.47
C SER A 385 1.80 -5.20 36.89
N PRO A 386 1.66 -4.29 37.87
CA PRO A 386 1.01 -2.97 37.77
C PRO A 386 1.90 -1.86 37.18
N GLN A 387 1.30 -0.88 36.50
CA GLN A 387 1.96 0.35 36.04
C GLN A 387 1.29 1.60 36.58
N ALA A 388 1.98 2.73 36.55
CA ALA A 388 1.42 4.03 36.91
C ALA A 388 0.42 4.53 35.85
N ALA A 389 -0.71 5.10 36.29
CA ALA A 389 -1.59 5.88 35.42
C ALA A 389 -0.83 7.10 34.85
N GLY A 390 -1.07 7.46 33.60
CA GLY A 390 -0.29 8.47 32.86
C GLY A 390 0.87 7.91 32.02
N SER A 391 1.11 6.60 32.07
CA SER A 391 2.05 5.92 31.17
C SER A 391 1.39 5.50 29.85
N THR A 392 2.20 5.27 28.82
CA THR A 392 1.75 4.62 27.57
C THR A 392 2.18 3.17 27.58
N ILE A 393 1.22 2.25 27.48
CA ILE A 393 1.46 0.80 27.47
C ILE A 393 1.31 0.29 26.04
N MET A 394 2.31 -0.44 25.54
CA MET A 394 2.31 -1.01 24.19
C MET A 394 1.90 -2.48 24.23
N PHE A 395 0.87 -2.84 23.49
CA PHE A 395 0.40 -4.22 23.30
C PHE A 395 0.82 -4.69 21.90
N THR A 396 1.36 -5.90 21.79
CA THR A 396 1.72 -6.52 20.50
C THR A 396 1.00 -7.86 20.35
N ALA A 397 0.15 -7.97 19.33
CA ALA A 397 -0.58 -9.18 19.03
C ALA A 397 0.11 -10.03 17.95
N SER A 398 -0.15 -11.33 17.97
CA SER A 398 0.27 -12.26 16.93
C SER A 398 -0.82 -13.31 16.72
N ALA A 399 -1.31 -13.45 15.49
CA ALA A 399 -2.29 -14.45 15.12
C ALA A 399 -1.65 -15.61 14.35
N VAL A 400 -2.20 -16.81 14.53
CA VAL A 400 -1.76 -18.05 13.88
C VAL A 400 -2.92 -18.70 13.15
N GLY A 401 -2.63 -19.38 12.03
CA GLY A 401 -3.62 -20.14 11.26
C GLY A 401 -4.38 -19.33 10.22
N CYS A 402 -4.00 -18.07 9.99
CA CYS A 402 -4.48 -17.23 8.90
C CYS A 402 -3.30 -16.50 8.26
N SER A 403 -3.42 -16.18 6.98
CA SER A 403 -2.34 -15.55 6.20
C SER A 403 -2.36 -14.02 6.26
N ARG A 404 -3.51 -13.39 6.56
CA ARG A 404 -3.70 -11.93 6.51
C ARG A 404 -4.48 -11.42 7.74
N PRO A 405 -3.89 -11.50 8.95
CA PRO A 405 -4.59 -11.15 10.17
C PRO A 405 -4.88 -9.64 10.26
N LEU A 406 -6.12 -9.32 10.60
CA LEU A 406 -6.54 -8.01 11.09
C LEU A 406 -6.80 -8.10 12.59
N TYR A 407 -6.33 -7.11 13.34
CA TYR A 407 -6.42 -7.06 14.79
C TYR A 407 -7.34 -5.93 15.24
N GLN A 408 -8.20 -6.21 16.22
CA GLN A 408 -9.04 -5.23 16.91
C GLN A 408 -8.77 -5.32 18.41
N PHE A 409 -8.38 -4.19 19.02
CA PHE A 409 -8.05 -4.13 20.45
C PHE A 409 -9.21 -3.54 21.24
N TRP A 410 -9.44 -4.10 22.41
CA TRP A 410 -10.53 -3.72 23.30
C TRP A 410 -10.03 -3.49 24.71
N THR A 411 -10.65 -2.53 25.41
CA THR A 411 -10.40 -2.26 26.82
C THR A 411 -11.70 -2.20 27.60
N LEU A 412 -11.63 -2.55 28.88
CA LEU A 412 -12.74 -2.50 29.83
C LEU A 412 -12.28 -1.75 31.08
N ALA A 413 -12.84 -0.57 31.30
CA ALA A 413 -12.61 0.17 32.54
C ALA A 413 -13.37 -0.47 33.72
N PRO A 414 -12.88 -0.32 34.97
CA PRO A 414 -13.59 -0.81 36.15
C PRO A 414 -15.04 -0.31 36.18
N GLY A 415 -16.01 -1.24 36.26
CA GLY A 415 -17.45 -0.90 36.34
C GLY A 415 -18.09 -0.40 35.04
N HIS A 416 -17.42 -0.52 33.89
CA HIS A 416 -17.94 -0.07 32.58
C HIS A 416 -18.16 -1.27 31.64
N SER A 417 -18.45 -0.99 30.35
CA SER A 417 -18.60 -1.98 29.27
C SER A 417 -17.41 -1.96 28.32
N TRP A 418 -17.21 -3.04 27.56
CA TRP A 418 -16.11 -3.18 26.61
C TRP A 418 -16.17 -2.09 25.54
N GLN A 419 -15.03 -1.43 25.30
CA GLN A 419 -14.88 -0.40 24.27
C GLN A 419 -13.81 -0.80 23.26
N ILE A 420 -14.06 -0.50 21.98
CA ILE A 420 -13.07 -0.66 20.91
C ILE A 420 -12.00 0.41 21.12
N ALA A 421 -10.78 -0.02 21.47
CA ALA A 421 -9.63 0.86 21.60
C ALA A 421 -8.92 1.08 20.25
N GLN A 422 -8.96 0.07 19.38
CA GLN A 422 -8.47 0.14 18.00
C GLN A 422 -9.32 -0.79 17.13
N ALA A 423 -9.91 -0.27 16.05
CA ALA A 423 -10.68 -1.06 15.09
C ALA A 423 -9.81 -2.04 14.29
N TYR A 424 -10.44 -3.03 13.65
CA TYR A 424 -9.74 -4.02 12.81
C TYR A 424 -8.79 -3.37 11.80
N SER A 425 -7.51 -3.68 11.90
CA SER A 425 -6.47 -3.23 10.98
C SER A 425 -5.31 -4.23 10.92
N ALA A 426 -4.45 -4.12 9.92
CA ALA A 426 -3.22 -4.92 9.83
C ALA A 426 -2.18 -4.56 10.92
N GLY A 427 -2.42 -3.48 11.68
CA GLY A 427 -1.55 -3.05 12.77
C GLY A 427 -1.62 -4.03 13.95
N ALA A 428 -0.56 -4.82 14.11
CA ALA A 428 -0.44 -5.78 15.22
C ALA A 428 -0.11 -5.13 16.58
N THR A 429 0.10 -3.81 16.61
CA THR A 429 0.45 -3.07 17.83
C THR A 429 -0.63 -2.07 18.19
N PHE A 430 -0.85 -1.88 19.50
CA PHE A 430 -1.75 -0.87 20.06
C PHE A 430 -1.06 -0.14 21.23
N SER A 431 -1.05 1.19 21.18
CA SER A 431 -0.49 2.04 22.25
C SER A 431 -1.62 2.60 23.11
N TRP A 432 -1.76 2.07 24.32
CA TRP A 432 -2.76 2.54 25.28
C TRP A 432 -2.21 3.71 26.11
N ASN A 433 -2.68 4.93 25.82
CA ASN A 433 -2.39 6.11 26.63
C ASN A 433 -3.29 6.10 27.88
N THR A 434 -2.70 5.99 29.06
CA THR A 434 -3.44 5.95 30.34
C THR A 434 -3.54 7.31 31.04
N THR A 435 -3.18 8.40 30.37
CA THR A 435 -3.31 9.76 30.91
C THR A 435 -4.77 10.08 31.22
N GLY A 436 -5.03 10.52 32.46
CA GLY A 436 -6.38 10.85 32.93
C GLY A 436 -7.26 9.65 33.30
N LEU A 437 -6.75 8.42 33.21
CA LEU A 437 -7.45 7.22 33.70
C LEU A 437 -7.26 7.08 35.22
N ALA A 438 -8.31 6.66 35.90
CA ALA A 438 -8.27 6.41 37.34
C ALA A 438 -7.44 5.16 37.68
N PRO A 439 -6.78 5.12 38.83
CA PRO A 439 -6.19 3.88 39.34
C PRO A 439 -7.24 2.78 39.49
N GLY A 440 -6.89 1.54 39.15
CA GLY A 440 -7.83 0.42 39.18
C GLY A 440 -7.43 -0.75 38.28
N SER A 441 -8.26 -1.80 38.28
CA SER A 441 -8.05 -2.99 37.45
C SER A 441 -8.87 -2.91 36.17
N TYR A 442 -8.18 -2.72 35.05
CA TYR A 442 -8.76 -2.74 33.71
C TYR A 442 -8.68 -4.15 33.14
N LEU A 443 -9.56 -4.49 32.18
CA LEU A 443 -9.33 -5.66 31.32
C LEU A 443 -8.98 -5.20 29.91
N TYR A 444 -8.20 -6.02 29.21
CA TYR A 444 -7.96 -5.85 27.78
C TYR A 444 -8.09 -7.20 27.05
N THR A 445 -8.44 -7.14 25.77
CA THR A 445 -8.48 -8.30 24.86
C THR A 445 -8.12 -7.85 23.45
N VAL A 446 -7.65 -8.79 22.63
CA VAL A 446 -7.45 -8.58 21.19
C VAL A 446 -8.21 -9.65 20.43
N TRP A 447 -8.90 -9.22 19.37
CA TRP A 447 -9.57 -10.08 18.42
C TRP A 447 -8.76 -10.13 17.14
N ALA A 448 -8.70 -11.30 16.51
CA ALA A 448 -8.09 -11.50 15.21
C ALA A 448 -9.11 -12.10 14.25
N ARG A 449 -9.07 -11.62 13.00
CA ARG A 449 -9.75 -12.26 11.88
C ARG A 449 -8.92 -12.14 10.62
N ASP A 450 -9.11 -13.04 9.67
CA ASP A 450 -8.50 -12.88 8.37
C ASP A 450 -9.21 -11.79 7.56
N SER A 451 -8.45 -11.01 6.80
CA SER A 451 -9.00 -9.95 5.93
C SER A 451 -9.96 -10.46 4.84
N SER A 452 -9.97 -11.75 4.54
CA SER A 452 -10.88 -12.39 3.58
C SER A 452 -12.30 -12.62 4.10
N GLY A 453 -12.54 -12.45 5.41
CA GLY A 453 -13.83 -12.76 6.02
C GLY A 453 -14.23 -11.83 7.18
N PRO A 454 -15.53 -11.80 7.54
CA PRO A 454 -16.02 -10.98 8.63
C PRO A 454 -15.64 -11.53 10.03
N GLY A 455 -15.26 -12.81 10.12
CA GLY A 455 -15.06 -13.55 11.37
C GLY A 455 -15.96 -14.80 11.41
N THR A 456 -15.45 -15.95 11.86
CA THR A 456 -16.24 -17.20 11.97
C THR A 456 -17.14 -17.27 13.20
N SER A 457 -16.90 -16.43 14.21
CA SER A 457 -17.70 -16.36 15.44
C SER A 457 -18.23 -14.94 15.62
N CYS A 458 -19.55 -14.80 15.76
CA CYS A 458 -20.21 -13.50 15.91
C CYS A 458 -21.05 -13.46 17.19
N GLY A 459 -21.02 -12.32 17.88
CA GLY A 459 -21.86 -12.03 19.03
C GLY A 459 -22.34 -10.57 19.02
N SER A 460 -22.88 -10.11 20.15
CA SER A 460 -23.40 -8.74 20.28
C SER A 460 -22.33 -7.64 20.18
N LEU A 461 -21.05 -8.00 20.31
CA LEU A 461 -19.91 -7.07 20.23
C LEU A 461 -19.26 -7.03 18.84
N GLY A 462 -19.59 -7.96 17.94
CA GLY A 462 -18.99 -8.07 16.61
C GLY A 462 -18.63 -9.50 16.23
N CYS A 463 -17.81 -9.64 15.20
CA CYS A 463 -17.34 -10.92 14.68
C CYS A 463 -15.81 -11.01 14.69
N GLN A 464 -15.29 -12.21 14.94
CA GLN A 464 -13.87 -12.55 14.99
C GLN A 464 -13.65 -14.02 14.61
N ASP A 465 -12.43 -14.38 14.23
CA ASP A 465 -12.05 -15.79 14.06
C ASP A 465 -11.47 -16.36 15.37
N ALA A 466 -10.58 -15.60 16.01
CA ALA A 466 -9.99 -15.91 17.30
C ALA A 466 -9.94 -14.69 18.21
N TYR A 467 -9.88 -14.90 19.52
CA TYR A 467 -9.67 -13.84 20.50
C TYR A 467 -8.73 -14.29 21.62
N PHE A 468 -8.00 -13.33 22.16
CA PHE A 468 -7.20 -13.50 23.36
C PHE A 468 -8.09 -13.25 24.60
N PRO A 469 -8.15 -14.14 25.60
CA PRO A 469 -9.04 -13.95 26.75
C PRO A 469 -8.81 -12.63 27.49
N GLY A 470 -9.89 -12.02 27.99
CA GLY A 470 -9.84 -10.77 28.72
C GLY A 470 -8.90 -10.85 29.94
N THR A 471 -7.79 -10.13 29.89
CA THR A 471 -6.72 -10.20 30.89
C THR A 471 -6.65 -8.91 31.68
N GLY A 472 -6.39 -9.02 32.99
CA GLY A 472 -6.33 -7.88 33.90
C GLY A 472 -5.04 -7.08 33.78
N TYR A 473 -5.16 -5.75 33.80
CA TYR A 473 -4.06 -4.81 33.86
C TYR A 473 -4.33 -3.76 34.92
N THR A 474 -3.45 -3.65 35.92
CA THR A 474 -3.66 -2.77 37.07
C THR A 474 -2.91 -1.44 36.89
N LEU A 475 -3.65 -0.33 36.94
CA LEU A 475 -3.11 1.02 37.01
C LEU A 475 -3.04 1.48 38.46
N THR A 476 -1.88 2.01 38.84
CA THR A 476 -1.59 2.57 40.16
C THR A 476 -1.55 4.09 40.08
N GLY A 477 -1.99 4.78 41.13
CA GLY A 477 -1.89 6.24 41.19
C GLY A 477 -0.45 6.69 41.39
N GLN A 478 -0.02 7.72 40.66
CA GLN A 478 1.21 8.44 41.00
C GLN A 478 0.87 9.49 42.05
N ARG A 479 1.70 9.61 43.10
CA ARG A 479 1.46 10.52 44.21
C ARG A 479 2.69 11.35 44.51
N CYS A 480 2.51 12.62 44.88
CA CYS A 480 3.63 13.41 45.37
C CYS A 480 4.11 12.83 46.71
N SER A 481 5.43 12.71 46.87
CA SER A 481 6.07 12.10 48.04
C SER A 481 6.54 13.12 49.08
N SER A 482 6.86 14.35 48.64
CA SER A 482 7.32 15.43 49.50
C SER A 482 7.01 16.78 48.89
N VAL A 483 6.93 17.81 49.73
CA VAL A 483 6.76 19.22 49.33
C VAL A 483 7.79 20.09 50.04
N THR A 484 8.44 20.98 49.30
CA THR A 484 9.33 22.03 49.79
C THR A 484 8.69 23.40 49.56
N GLU A 485 9.06 24.38 50.37
CA GLU A 485 8.53 25.74 50.30
C GLU A 485 9.64 26.75 50.63
N SER A 486 9.62 27.91 49.97
CA SER A 486 10.41 29.09 50.32
C SER A 486 9.65 30.41 50.13
N ALA A 487 9.66 31.27 51.16
CA ALA A 487 9.06 32.61 51.12
C ALA A 487 10.09 33.71 50.84
N SER A 488 9.76 34.64 49.93
CA SER A 488 10.60 35.80 49.60
C SER A 488 9.77 37.10 49.52
N PRO A 489 10.12 38.17 50.25
CA PRO A 489 11.17 38.21 51.27
C PRO A 489 10.91 37.23 52.43
N GLY A 490 11.96 36.83 53.15
CA GLY A 490 11.82 35.95 54.31
C GLY A 490 11.20 36.66 55.52
N SER A 491 10.60 35.89 56.43
CA SER A 491 10.06 36.41 57.69
C SER A 491 11.17 36.87 58.66
N PRO A 492 10.97 37.92 59.49
CA PRO A 492 9.79 38.79 59.62
C PRO A 492 9.77 39.95 58.62
N GLN A 493 8.57 40.47 58.29
CA GLN A 493 8.39 41.63 57.40
C GLN A 493 7.33 42.60 57.94
N ALA A 494 7.42 43.87 57.55
CA ALA A 494 6.39 44.86 57.89
C ALA A 494 5.04 44.54 57.22
N SER A 495 3.94 44.87 57.89
CA SER A 495 2.60 44.82 57.29
C SER A 495 2.51 45.78 56.09
N GLY A 496 2.06 45.27 54.94
CA GLY A 496 2.07 45.97 53.65
C GLY A 496 3.10 45.43 52.66
N THR A 497 4.05 44.60 53.09
CA THR A 497 4.99 43.89 52.19
C THR A 497 4.27 42.81 51.38
N SER A 498 4.51 42.75 50.07
CA SER A 498 4.07 41.63 49.24
C SER A 498 5.07 40.47 49.35
N VAL A 499 4.59 39.28 49.72
CA VAL A 499 5.42 38.08 49.96
C VAL A 499 5.09 37.03 48.91
N THR A 500 6.10 36.47 48.23
CA THR A 500 5.93 35.37 47.29
C THR A 500 6.36 34.06 47.92
N PHE A 501 5.43 33.12 48.06
CA PHE A 501 5.70 31.74 48.44
C PHE A 501 5.94 30.90 47.18
N THR A 502 7.00 30.09 47.17
CA THR A 502 7.36 29.21 46.05
C THR A 502 7.47 27.78 46.56
N ALA A 503 6.69 26.87 45.99
CA ALA A 503 6.66 25.47 46.35
C ALA A 503 7.38 24.58 45.33
N GLY A 504 7.82 23.41 45.77
CA GLY A 504 8.32 22.34 44.91
C GLY A 504 7.80 20.99 45.40
N ALA A 505 7.47 20.08 44.49
CA ALA A 505 7.03 18.73 44.83
C ALA A 505 7.92 17.68 44.15
N SER A 506 8.09 16.51 44.78
CA SER A 506 8.91 15.41 44.26
C SER A 506 8.16 14.08 44.35
N GLY A 507 8.54 13.11 43.51
CA GLY A 507 7.90 11.79 43.45
C GLY A 507 6.62 11.72 42.61
N CYS A 508 6.25 12.82 41.94
CA CYS A 508 5.11 12.91 41.02
C CYS A 508 5.52 13.69 39.75
N PRO A 509 5.01 13.31 38.57
CA PRO A 509 5.35 13.96 37.30
C PRO A 509 4.56 15.26 37.03
N HIS A 510 3.38 15.41 37.61
CA HIS A 510 2.45 16.51 37.31
C HIS A 510 1.89 17.15 38.60
N PRO A 511 2.72 17.82 39.40
CA PRO A 511 2.29 18.38 40.68
C PRO A 511 1.31 19.54 40.50
N LEU A 512 0.23 19.50 41.28
CA LEU A 512 -0.70 20.60 41.54
C LEU A 512 -0.52 21.07 42.99
N TYR A 513 -0.51 22.37 43.22
CA TYR A 513 -0.24 23.01 44.50
C TYR A 513 -1.46 23.80 45.01
N GLN A 514 -1.76 23.66 46.30
CA GLN A 514 -2.78 24.43 47.01
C GLN A 514 -2.14 25.13 48.23
N PHE A 515 -2.30 26.45 48.33
CA PHE A 515 -1.71 27.25 49.41
C PHE A 515 -2.75 27.62 50.46
N TRP A 516 -2.32 27.57 51.72
CA TRP A 516 -3.16 27.82 52.89
C TRP A 516 -2.51 28.83 53.83
N ILE A 517 -3.32 29.71 54.41
CA ILE A 517 -2.89 30.64 55.47
C ILE A 517 -3.87 30.55 56.65
N LEU A 518 -3.33 30.51 57.86
CA LEU A 518 -4.04 30.67 59.12
C LEU A 518 -3.70 32.03 59.72
N ARG A 519 -4.71 32.90 59.80
CA ARG A 519 -4.57 34.20 60.48
C ARG A 519 -4.62 34.01 62.00
N PRO A 520 -3.95 34.87 62.80
CA PRO A 520 -4.06 34.82 64.25
C PRO A 520 -5.53 34.78 64.72
N GLY A 521 -5.88 33.78 65.54
CA GLY A 521 -7.24 33.62 66.08
C GLY A 521 -8.33 33.25 65.07
N SER A 522 -7.97 32.82 63.86
CA SER A 522 -8.91 32.43 62.80
C SER A 522 -8.85 30.93 62.51
N GLN A 523 -9.41 30.50 61.37
CA GLN A 523 -9.32 29.14 60.84
C GLN A 523 -8.48 29.12 59.55
N TRP A 524 -8.03 27.93 59.15
CA TRP A 524 -7.25 27.75 57.92
C TRP A 524 -8.08 28.17 56.70
N GLN A 525 -7.50 28.98 55.83
CA GLN A 525 -8.13 29.42 54.59
C GLN A 525 -7.30 29.01 53.38
N VAL A 526 -7.96 28.46 52.37
CA VAL A 526 -7.38 28.27 51.03
C VAL A 526 -7.19 29.65 50.40
N VAL A 527 -5.93 30.04 50.16
CA VAL A 527 -5.59 31.30 49.50
C VAL A 527 -5.26 31.10 48.01
N GLN A 528 -4.96 29.85 47.62
CA GLN A 528 -4.86 29.42 46.23
C GLN A 528 -5.29 27.96 46.14
N ALA A 529 -6.31 27.66 45.34
CA ALA A 529 -6.77 26.28 45.08
C ALA A 529 -5.74 25.48 44.27
N TYR A 530 -5.87 24.15 44.25
CA TYR A 530 -4.99 23.27 43.48
C TYR A 530 -4.83 23.73 42.03
N SER A 531 -3.60 24.04 41.65
CA SER A 531 -3.22 24.46 40.29
C SER A 531 -1.78 24.09 39.99
N SER A 532 -1.38 24.10 38.72
CA SER A 532 0.02 23.88 38.32
C SER A 532 0.94 25.05 38.71
N SER A 533 0.40 26.17 39.22
CA SER A 533 1.19 27.29 39.70
C SER A 533 1.87 26.94 41.01
N ALA A 534 3.19 26.79 40.97
CA ALA A 534 4.04 26.56 42.13
C ALA A 534 4.24 27.82 43.00
N THR A 535 3.69 28.97 42.61
CA THR A 535 3.89 30.25 43.31
C THR A 535 2.57 30.87 43.75
N PHE A 536 2.56 31.49 44.92
CA PHE A 536 1.47 32.28 45.47
C PHE A 536 1.99 33.63 46.00
N ILE A 537 1.36 34.73 45.60
CA ILE A 537 1.72 36.08 46.06
C ILE A 537 0.72 36.54 47.12
N TRP A 538 1.21 36.71 48.35
CA TRP A 538 0.46 37.16 49.51
C TRP A 538 0.61 38.67 49.73
N SER A 539 -0.48 39.40 49.52
CA SER A 539 -0.57 40.81 49.92
C SER A 539 -0.88 40.93 51.41
N THR A 540 0.02 41.56 52.17
CA THR A 540 -0.14 41.76 53.62
C THR A 540 -0.73 43.13 53.96
N THR A 541 -1.10 43.93 52.97
CA THR A 541 -1.67 45.27 53.16
C THR A 541 -2.96 45.21 53.98
N GLY A 542 -2.98 45.95 55.10
CA GLY A 542 -4.13 46.00 56.00
C GLY A 542 -4.25 44.82 56.97
N LEU A 543 -3.28 43.91 56.98
CA LEU A 543 -3.21 42.84 57.97
C LEU A 543 -2.56 43.34 59.27
N ALA A 544 -3.06 42.86 60.41
CA ALA A 544 -2.51 43.22 61.71
C ALA A 544 -1.11 42.62 61.91
N PRO A 545 -0.21 43.28 62.66
CA PRO A 545 1.02 42.66 63.13
C PRO A 545 0.72 41.38 63.94
N GLY A 546 1.55 40.36 63.79
CA GLY A 546 1.36 39.07 64.45
C GLY A 546 1.94 37.88 63.68
N SER A 547 1.82 36.69 64.25
CA SER A 547 2.32 35.44 63.65
C SER A 547 1.23 34.73 62.86
N TYR A 548 1.41 34.62 61.56
CA TYR A 548 0.54 33.87 60.65
C TYR A 548 1.14 32.48 60.44
N LEU A 549 0.34 31.43 60.31
CA LEU A 549 0.83 30.14 59.83
C LEU A 549 0.50 29.97 58.35
N TYR A 550 1.37 29.27 57.63
CA TYR A 550 1.11 28.89 56.24
C TYR A 550 1.56 27.44 55.99
N THR A 551 0.92 26.79 55.02
CA THR A 551 1.27 25.45 54.53
C THR A 551 0.95 25.37 53.04
N VAL A 552 1.63 24.47 52.33
CA VAL A 552 1.34 24.16 50.92
C VAL A 552 1.13 22.66 50.78
N TRP A 553 0.04 22.30 50.11
CA TRP A 553 -0.31 20.93 49.79
C TRP A 553 0.03 20.66 48.33
N ALA A 554 0.52 19.46 48.05
CA ALA A 554 0.72 19.00 46.68
C ALA A 554 0.03 17.66 46.45
N ARG A 555 -0.47 17.49 45.23
CA ARG A 555 -0.92 16.21 44.70
C ARG A 555 -0.56 16.11 43.23
N ASP A 556 -0.39 14.89 42.73
CA ASP A 556 -0.31 14.71 41.29
C ASP A 556 -1.66 15.01 40.64
N SER A 557 -1.66 15.51 39.41
CA SER A 557 -2.88 15.74 38.63
C SER A 557 -3.74 14.47 38.45
N SER A 558 -3.13 13.29 38.49
CA SER A 558 -3.80 11.98 38.44
C SER A 558 -4.23 11.44 39.80
N SER A 559 -3.83 12.09 40.91
CA SER A 559 -4.19 11.69 42.27
C SER A 559 -5.31 12.56 42.83
N PRO A 560 -6.37 11.97 43.42
CA PRO A 560 -7.34 12.72 44.21
C PRO A 560 -6.78 13.21 45.56
N GLY A 561 -5.58 12.75 45.96
CA GLY A 561 -5.00 12.91 47.29
C GLY A 561 -5.11 11.60 48.09
N VAL A 562 -3.99 11.08 48.59
CA VAL A 562 -3.96 9.81 49.35
C VAL A 562 -4.22 9.98 50.85
N SER A 563 -4.08 11.19 51.37
CA SER A 563 -4.41 11.55 52.75
C SER A 563 -5.56 12.54 52.72
N CYS A 564 -6.66 12.22 53.40
CA CYS A 564 -7.85 13.07 53.46
C CYS A 564 -8.23 13.37 54.90
N GLY A 565 -8.52 14.62 55.19
CA GLY A 565 -9.04 15.08 56.48
C GLY A 565 -10.21 16.05 56.31
N SER A 566 -10.58 16.75 57.39
CA SER A 566 -11.66 17.75 57.37
C SER A 566 -11.34 18.98 56.50
N LEU A 567 -10.07 19.20 56.14
CA LEU A 567 -9.62 20.33 55.34
C LEU A 567 -9.51 20.01 53.83
N GLY A 568 -9.58 18.74 53.44
CA GLY A 568 -9.43 18.30 52.05
C GLY A 568 -8.52 17.08 51.94
N CYS A 569 -8.02 16.83 50.72
CA CYS A 569 -7.12 15.73 50.43
C CYS A 569 -5.84 16.20 49.74
N GLU A 570 -4.72 15.55 50.04
CA GLU A 570 -3.39 15.81 49.50
C GLU A 570 -2.58 14.51 49.36
N ASP A 571 -1.51 14.54 48.55
CA ASP A 571 -0.55 13.44 48.51
C ASP A 571 0.58 13.65 49.53
N ALA A 572 1.07 14.88 49.59
CA ALA A 572 2.09 15.34 50.53
C ALA A 572 1.85 16.83 50.82
N TYR A 573 2.35 17.31 51.96
CA TYR A 573 2.28 18.72 52.33
C TYR A 573 3.58 19.19 52.97
N PHE A 574 3.82 20.49 52.90
CA PHE A 574 4.87 21.17 53.66
C PHE A 574 4.34 21.46 55.08
N PRO A 575 5.00 21.02 56.16
CA PRO A 575 4.56 21.27 57.52
C PRO A 575 4.32 22.76 57.79
N ALA A 576 3.29 23.08 58.58
CA ALA A 576 2.90 24.47 58.82
C ALA A 576 4.06 25.28 59.43
N ALA A 577 4.40 26.40 58.81
CA ALA A 577 5.47 27.30 59.24
C ALA A 577 4.91 28.67 59.61
N SER A 578 5.61 29.38 60.51
CA SER A 578 5.22 30.71 60.97
C SER A 578 5.82 31.83 60.14
N TYR A 579 5.00 32.80 59.74
CA TYR A 579 5.40 34.04 59.11
C TYR A 579 4.92 35.24 59.94
N SER A 580 5.87 35.96 60.53
CA SER A 580 5.61 37.10 61.41
C SER A 580 5.54 38.42 60.64
N LEU A 581 4.46 39.18 60.89
CA LEU A 581 4.28 40.57 60.42
C LEU A 581 4.55 41.57 61.55
N THR A 582 5.33 42.61 61.27
CA THR A 582 5.64 43.70 62.21
C THR A 582 4.92 44.99 61.82
N SER A 583 4.76 45.92 62.76
CA SER A 583 4.31 47.30 62.46
C SER A 583 5.49 48.17 62.05
N GLN A 584 5.23 49.19 61.23
CA GLN A 584 6.19 50.27 60.92
C GLN A 584 5.59 51.62 61.34
N PRO A 585 5.81 52.05 62.60
CA PRO A 585 5.20 53.26 63.13
C PRO A 585 5.74 54.55 62.49
N CYS A 586 4.93 55.61 62.46
CA CYS A 586 5.38 56.91 61.95
C CYS A 586 6.44 57.53 62.86
N SER A 587 7.53 58.05 62.29
CA SER A 587 8.64 58.63 63.07
C SER A 587 8.46 60.11 63.37
N SER A 588 7.73 60.84 62.53
CA SER A 588 7.50 62.29 62.68
C SER A 588 6.25 62.74 61.95
N VAL A 589 5.72 63.89 62.35
CA VAL A 589 4.65 64.61 61.63
C VAL A 589 4.94 66.10 61.63
N THR A 590 4.81 66.73 60.46
CA THR A 590 4.94 68.17 60.23
C THR A 590 3.59 68.77 59.84
N GLU A 591 3.46 70.08 59.97
CA GLU A 591 2.22 70.81 59.74
C GLU A 591 2.44 72.10 58.92
N SER A 592 1.40 72.53 58.21
CA SER A 592 1.25 73.89 57.69
C SER A 592 -0.21 74.38 57.71
N ALA A 593 -0.42 75.63 58.13
CA ALA A 593 -1.73 76.28 58.20
C ALA A 593 -1.88 77.34 57.11
N SER A 594 -3.01 77.32 56.39
CA SER A 594 -3.34 78.32 55.36
C SER A 594 -4.77 78.85 55.52
N PRO A 595 -4.97 80.18 55.65
CA PRO A 595 -3.92 81.19 55.85
C PRO A 595 -3.13 80.97 57.14
N GLY A 596 -1.94 81.56 57.28
CA GLY A 596 -1.15 81.47 58.52
C GLY A 596 -1.69 82.39 59.61
N SER A 597 -1.45 82.05 60.88
CA SER A 597 -1.83 82.89 62.04
C SER A 597 -1.02 84.21 62.08
N PRO A 598 -1.61 85.35 62.51
CA PRO A 598 -2.98 85.53 63.01
C PRO A 598 -4.00 85.83 61.90
N GLN A 599 -5.27 85.47 62.11
CA GLN A 599 -6.38 85.76 61.16
C GLN A 599 -7.59 86.36 61.88
N ALA A 600 -8.47 87.04 61.15
CA ALA A 600 -9.72 87.55 61.72
C ALA A 600 -10.68 86.39 62.05
N SER A 601 -11.50 86.55 63.10
CA SER A 601 -12.59 85.60 63.34
C SER A 601 -13.54 85.52 62.14
N GLY A 602 -13.88 84.31 61.70
CA GLY A 602 -14.65 84.05 60.48
C GLY A 602 -13.84 83.67 59.24
N THR A 603 -12.50 83.80 59.26
CA THR A 603 -11.63 83.28 58.18
C THR A 603 -11.50 81.76 58.27
N PRO A 604 -11.92 80.97 57.26
CA PRO A 604 -11.67 79.53 57.24
C PRO A 604 -10.17 79.24 57.17
N VAL A 605 -9.69 78.34 58.03
CA VAL A 605 -8.27 77.94 58.09
C VAL A 605 -8.16 76.47 57.74
N THR A 606 -7.24 76.09 56.87
CA THR A 606 -6.96 74.67 56.58
C THR A 606 -5.59 74.30 57.14
N PHE A 607 -5.57 73.30 58.01
CA PHE A 607 -4.36 72.66 58.52
C PHE A 607 -4.01 71.46 57.63
N THR A 608 -2.77 71.37 57.18
CA THR A 608 -2.25 70.25 56.36
C THR A 608 -1.09 69.58 57.05
N ALA A 609 -1.22 68.28 57.29
CA ALA A 609 -0.23 67.42 57.93
C ALA A 609 0.61 66.65 56.90
N SER A 610 1.83 66.27 57.28
CA SER A 610 2.63 65.30 56.53
C SER A 610 3.43 64.44 57.50
N ALA A 611 3.22 63.13 57.49
CA ALA A 611 3.95 62.18 58.33
C ALA A 611 5.06 61.47 57.53
N SER A 612 6.13 61.08 58.22
CA SER A 612 7.27 60.36 57.65
C SER A 612 7.63 59.13 58.48
N GLY A 613 8.40 58.22 57.90
CA GLY A 613 8.87 56.98 58.56
C GLY A 613 7.89 55.81 58.54
N CYS A 614 6.66 56.02 58.07
CA CYS A 614 5.61 55.02 57.93
C CYS A 614 5.04 54.98 56.50
N PRO A 615 4.59 53.80 56.03
CA PRO A 615 4.07 53.63 54.67
C PRO A 615 2.61 54.10 54.50
N ARG A 616 1.79 54.12 55.56
CA ARG A 616 0.33 54.37 55.48
C ARG A 616 -0.15 55.28 56.63
N PRO A 617 0.22 56.57 56.63
CA PRO A 617 -0.11 57.46 57.73
C PRO A 617 -1.61 57.76 57.83
N LEU A 618 -2.12 57.71 59.06
CA LEU A 618 -3.42 58.21 59.50
C LEU A 618 -3.22 59.41 60.42
N TYR A 619 -4.03 60.45 60.25
CA TYR A 619 -3.92 61.74 60.95
C TYR A 619 -5.16 62.01 61.80
N GLN A 620 -4.94 62.50 63.02
CA GLN A 620 -5.96 62.99 63.94
C GLN A 620 -5.64 64.43 64.34
N PHE A 621 -6.62 65.32 64.25
CA PHE A 621 -6.45 66.75 64.53
C PHE A 621 -7.15 67.13 65.83
N TRP A 622 -6.48 67.94 66.63
CA TRP A 622 -6.95 68.39 67.93
C TRP A 622 -6.89 69.91 68.05
N ILE A 623 -7.88 70.51 68.69
CA ILE A 623 -7.91 71.94 69.03
C ILE A 623 -8.25 72.12 70.51
N LEU A 624 -7.49 72.98 71.18
CA LEU A 624 -7.74 73.50 72.52
C LEU A 624 -8.28 74.92 72.40
N ARG A 625 -9.54 75.11 72.76
CA ARG A 625 -10.12 76.45 72.86
C ARG A 625 -9.72 77.10 74.19
N PRO A 626 -9.57 78.43 74.27
CA PRO A 626 -9.31 79.12 75.53
C PRO A 626 -10.27 78.67 76.64
N GLY A 627 -9.73 78.20 77.77
CA GLY A 627 -10.51 77.75 78.93
C GLY A 627 -11.27 76.42 78.76
N SER A 628 -11.07 75.69 77.66
CA SER A 628 -11.69 74.38 77.40
C SER A 628 -10.64 73.25 77.45
N PRO A 629 -11.04 71.96 77.61
CA PRO A 629 -10.14 70.83 77.40
C PRO A 629 -9.85 70.59 75.91
N TRP A 630 -8.81 69.80 75.61
CA TRP A 630 -8.49 69.39 74.24
C TRP A 630 -9.67 68.65 73.60
N GLN A 631 -9.96 68.93 72.34
CA GLN A 631 -11.03 68.29 71.58
C GLN A 631 -10.50 67.71 70.28
N VAL A 632 -10.89 66.47 69.97
CA VAL A 632 -10.69 65.85 68.64
C VAL A 632 -11.62 66.57 67.66
N VAL A 633 -11.05 67.26 66.69
CA VAL A 633 -11.81 67.92 65.62
C VAL A 633 -11.85 67.10 64.34
N GLN A 634 -10.92 66.15 64.20
CA GLN A 634 -10.94 65.11 63.17
C GLN A 634 -10.30 63.85 63.74
N ALA A 635 -11.04 62.73 63.80
CA ALA A 635 -10.52 61.43 64.23
C ALA A 635 -9.48 60.89 63.22
N TYR A 636 -8.69 59.88 63.64
CA TYR A 636 -7.71 59.23 62.77
C TYR A 636 -8.31 58.82 61.43
N SER A 637 -7.78 59.38 60.36
CA SER A 637 -8.18 59.07 58.98
C SER A 637 -6.99 59.26 58.04
N SER A 638 -7.09 58.76 56.81
CA SER A 638 -6.07 59.03 55.78
C SER A 638 -6.10 60.47 55.25
N SER A 639 -7.05 61.31 55.72
CA SER A 639 -7.12 62.71 55.34
C SER A 639 -6.02 63.49 56.06
N ALA A 640 -5.04 63.96 55.30
CA ALA A 640 -3.96 64.79 55.80
C ALA A 640 -4.37 66.26 55.99
N THR A 641 -5.61 66.64 55.70
CA THR A 641 -6.11 68.01 55.84
C THR A 641 -7.31 68.08 56.78
N PHE A 642 -7.42 69.19 57.49
CA PHE A 642 -8.57 69.56 58.32
C PHE A 642 -8.92 71.04 58.09
N SER A 643 -10.16 71.31 57.68
CA SER A 643 -10.68 72.68 57.49
C SER A 643 -11.41 73.15 58.74
N TRP A 644 -10.84 74.14 59.42
CA TRP A 644 -11.36 74.75 60.62
C TRP A 644 -12.24 75.96 60.29
N ASN A 645 -13.54 75.84 60.59
CA ASN A 645 -14.47 76.97 60.53
C ASN A 645 -14.34 77.81 61.81
N THR A 646 -13.90 79.06 61.65
CA THR A 646 -13.69 80.00 62.76
C THR A 646 -14.86 80.98 62.94
N THR A 647 -15.93 80.85 62.15
CA THR A 647 -17.10 81.73 62.23
C THR A 647 -17.78 81.62 63.60
N GLY A 648 -17.96 82.77 64.26
CA GLY A 648 -18.58 82.84 65.59
C GLY A 648 -17.64 82.47 66.76
N LEU A 649 -16.36 82.23 66.50
CA LEU A 649 -15.37 82.01 67.56
C LEU A 649 -14.87 83.35 68.12
N ALA A 650 -14.66 83.42 69.43
CA ALA A 650 -14.14 84.62 70.08
C ALA A 650 -12.66 84.86 69.69
N PRO A 651 -12.22 86.13 69.57
CA PRO A 651 -10.81 86.47 69.45
C PRO A 651 -9.99 85.88 70.60
N GLY A 652 -8.81 85.35 70.31
CA GLY A 652 -7.97 84.67 71.30
C GLY A 652 -6.98 83.69 70.67
N SER A 653 -6.16 83.08 71.53
CA SER A 653 -5.15 82.09 71.14
C SER A 653 -5.70 80.68 71.32
N TYR A 654 -5.87 79.95 70.23
CA TYR A 654 -6.28 78.54 70.21
C TYR A 654 -5.03 77.69 70.04
N LEU A 655 -4.86 76.61 70.81
CA LEU A 655 -3.78 75.65 70.53
C LEU A 655 -4.30 74.57 69.61
N TYR A 656 -3.46 74.06 68.71
CA TYR A 656 -3.75 72.87 67.93
C TYR A 656 -2.56 71.91 67.94
N THR A 657 -2.84 70.61 67.80
CA THR A 657 -1.84 69.56 67.62
C THR A 657 -2.36 68.55 66.61
N ILE A 658 -1.44 67.89 65.90
CA ILE A 658 -1.76 66.85 64.92
C ILE A 658 -1.03 65.60 65.33
N TRP A 659 -1.77 64.50 65.46
CA TRP A 659 -1.21 63.20 65.74
C TRP A 659 -1.18 62.37 64.47
N ALA A 660 -0.12 61.62 64.27
CA ALA A 660 0.03 60.66 63.18
C ALA A 660 0.32 59.26 63.74
N ARG A 661 -0.23 58.26 63.06
CA ARG A 661 0.14 56.85 63.25
C ARG A 661 0.01 56.08 61.95
N ASP A 662 0.77 55.00 61.78
CA ASP A 662 0.59 54.11 60.65
C ASP A 662 -0.70 53.30 60.79
N ALA A 663 -1.35 52.97 59.68
CA ALA A 663 -2.55 52.13 59.69
C ALA A 663 -2.33 50.73 60.30
N SER A 664 -1.08 50.22 60.33
CA SER A 664 -0.70 48.97 61.00
C SER A 664 -0.30 49.14 62.47
N SER A 665 -0.19 50.37 62.96
CA SER A 665 0.18 50.69 64.35
C SER A 665 -1.03 51.12 65.17
N THR A 666 -1.10 50.68 66.42
CA THR A 666 -2.07 51.19 67.40
C THR A 666 -1.58 52.46 68.11
N GLY A 667 -0.37 52.94 67.81
CA GLY A 667 0.35 53.99 68.53
C GLY A 667 1.50 53.39 69.35
N THR A 668 2.71 53.96 69.22
CA THR A 668 3.89 53.58 70.02
C THR A 668 3.99 54.34 71.35
N SER A 669 3.30 55.47 71.46
CA SER A 669 3.18 56.31 72.64
C SER A 669 1.71 56.45 73.01
N CYS A 670 1.38 56.33 74.29
CA CYS A 670 0.00 56.46 74.80
C CYS A 670 -0.04 57.34 76.05
N GLY A 671 -0.97 58.28 76.09
CA GLY A 671 -1.24 59.14 77.24
C GLY A 671 -2.74 59.20 77.57
N SER A 672 -3.13 60.14 78.44
CA SER A 672 -4.53 60.35 78.83
C SER A 672 -5.44 60.83 77.68
N LEU A 673 -4.87 61.28 76.56
CA LEU A 673 -5.58 61.78 75.39
C LEU A 673 -5.74 60.73 74.27
N GLY A 674 -5.04 59.59 74.35
CA GLY A 674 -5.06 58.54 73.32
C GLY A 674 -3.64 58.02 73.03
N CYS A 675 -3.48 57.36 71.88
CA CYS A 675 -2.19 56.83 71.42
C CYS A 675 -1.85 57.29 70.00
N GLU A 676 -0.58 57.58 69.78
CA GLU A 676 0.00 58.06 68.53
C GLU A 676 1.37 57.43 68.27
N ASP A 677 1.84 57.45 67.02
CA ASP A 677 3.25 57.11 66.73
C ASP A 677 4.14 58.35 66.79
N ALA A 678 3.62 59.49 66.31
CA ALA A 678 4.27 60.80 66.37
C ALA A 678 3.22 61.90 66.47
N TYR A 679 3.57 63.04 67.08
CA TYR A 679 2.70 64.22 67.10
C TYR A 679 3.46 65.51 66.81
N PHE A 680 2.75 66.49 66.25
CA PHE A 680 3.22 67.86 66.10
C PHE A 680 2.88 68.64 67.37
N PRO A 681 3.84 69.26 68.08
CA PRO A 681 3.59 69.86 69.38
C PRO A 681 2.54 70.99 69.34
N GLY A 682 1.81 71.14 70.45
CA GLY A 682 0.73 72.11 70.60
C GLY A 682 1.16 73.54 70.26
N THR A 683 0.69 74.05 69.12
CA THR A 683 1.09 75.36 68.58
C THR A 683 -0.08 76.33 68.61
N ALA A 684 0.21 77.59 68.93
CA ALA A 684 -0.80 78.63 69.03
C ALA A 684 -1.21 79.17 67.64
N TYR A 685 -2.52 79.25 67.42
CA TYR A 685 -3.15 79.92 66.29
C TYR A 685 -4.05 81.04 66.83
N THR A 686 -3.77 82.29 66.44
CA THR A 686 -4.43 83.47 67.02
C THR A 686 -5.53 84.00 66.11
N LEU A 687 -6.74 84.15 66.66
CA LEU A 687 -7.87 84.85 66.03
C LEU A 687 -7.97 86.27 66.59
N ARG A 688 -8.08 87.27 65.70
CA ARG A 688 -8.23 88.69 66.04
C ARG A 688 -9.63 89.22 65.77
#